data_AF-A0A285ZTM0-F1
#
_entry.id   AF-A0A285ZTM0-F1
#
_cell.length_a   1.000
_cell.length_b   1.000
_cell.length_c   1.000
_cell.angle_alpha   90.00
_cell.angle_beta   90.00
_cell.angle_gamma   90.00
#
_symmetry.space_group_name_H-M   'P 1'
#
loop_
_entity.id
_entity.type
_entity.pdbx_description
1 polymer ?
#
loop_
_entity_poly.entity_id
_entity_poly.type
_entity_poly.pdbx_seq_one_letter_code
_entity_poly.pdbx_strand_id
1 'polypeptide(L)'
;MFMISNKAFGVLSGLSFAFMLILLVLASNANAANATTEGRINRYVVAVSANNGGAGRPMLRYAESDARSFAKVLKEMGGVLPQNVILVKEPSVVALQKEFANLDAKILQDKASNGRDEVLVYYSGHADEKGLRLGEETYAWKDLRNRIDALSADVKIAVIDACGSGAITRVKGGKAVPAFMVDQSSDMKGYAFITSSTQDESSQESDKLKGSFFTHSLVSGLRGAGDLSNDGRVTLSEAYQFAFNETLQKTETTLGGAQHPSRDMNLAGTGDVVMTDLRATSAGLDLDESVGGRLYIRDADGELVAELNKKQGHAMSLGLPAGNYTVNLQQKMDYMGATVALVNGKREKISISNFKSVMAEQTVFRGEIGGNRSCPGGDTIACSLDSLDHNGKFRTTFNFVDTDSDPRKGLQLGLFVARTKDYMLGTQVSLIANIAQKEMHGLQATTIANVAKDHFEGAQLSSVANYAGSFDGAQVSSTVNISKDKSSGAQIGIVNIAVDTLNGLQVSAGVNYAKATDLQVTAGVNVAQTTKSQAVAGVNYATKSKVQVAAGVNASHVNEKVQIGVVNYATNEKGRQWGIVNICAHCEKSPVGIVNIIGNGVWSATPYMNEMGALGGSLHLGTAYFYTNIEWATFFKKGHIFKEFEKFYEHGVGVGTQFGKYGSHWELEYTFFNVYDKFGVDEDDWKSGYHHRGRVGYVYQVFPGFGLSVGGTLNLTSEGYLNKLLLKPLGDYHDDVSYKDHKGRWWPGFYAGLTVGRF
;
A
#
# COMPACT_ATOMS: atom_id res chain seq x y z
N MET A 1 -4.11 88.31 7.32
CA MET A 1 -3.97 89.46 8.25
C MET A 1 -2.63 89.27 8.96
N PHE A 2 -1.69 90.21 8.73
CA PHE A 2 -0.30 90.32 9.25
C PHE A 2 0.69 89.20 8.82
N MET A 3 1.62 89.37 7.86
CA MET A 3 2.68 90.39 7.65
C MET A 3 3.76 90.27 8.73
N ILE A 4 4.99 89.84 8.41
CA ILE A 4 6.26 90.61 8.31
C ILE A 4 7.35 89.51 8.50
N SER A 5 8.58 89.48 7.99
CA SER A 5 9.40 90.21 7.01
C SER A 5 10.77 89.53 7.01
N ASN A 6 11.51 89.72 5.93
CA ASN A 6 12.90 89.34 5.73
C ASN A 6 13.91 89.91 6.75
N LYS A 7 14.95 89.08 6.99
CA LYS A 7 16.40 89.40 7.01
C LYS A 7 16.96 90.37 8.07
N ALA A 8 17.78 89.79 8.96
CA ALA A 8 19.14 90.25 9.22
C ALA A 8 20.02 88.97 9.37
N PHE A 9 20.88 88.66 8.39
CA PHE A 9 22.33 88.93 8.47
C PHE A 9 22.90 88.47 9.82
N GLY A 10 23.58 87.32 9.91
CA GLY A 10 24.87 87.10 9.27
C GLY A 10 25.94 87.29 10.35
N VAL A 11 26.78 86.27 10.56
CA VAL A 11 27.84 86.17 11.60
C VAL A 11 27.40 85.50 12.91
N LEU A 12 26.94 84.24 12.82
CA LEU A 12 27.10 83.20 13.87
C LEU A 12 26.72 81.79 13.37
N SER A 13 26.65 81.58 12.05
CA SER A 13 26.17 80.34 11.43
C SER A 13 27.27 79.38 10.97
N GLY A 14 28.55 79.66 11.25
CA GLY A 14 29.66 78.77 10.91
C GLY A 14 29.95 77.72 11.99
N LEU A 15 30.05 78.15 13.26
CA LEU A 15 30.40 77.25 14.36
C LEU A 15 29.21 76.43 14.88
N SER A 16 27.98 76.92 14.77
CA SER A 16 26.79 76.16 15.20
C SER A 16 26.43 75.06 14.19
N PHE A 17 26.68 75.28 12.88
CA PHE A 17 26.45 74.25 11.86
C PHE A 17 27.51 73.15 11.89
N ALA A 18 28.77 73.47 12.19
CA ALA A 18 29.81 72.46 12.37
C ALA A 18 29.58 71.60 13.63
N PHE A 19 29.14 72.21 14.74
CA PHE A 19 28.85 71.46 15.97
C PHE A 19 27.57 70.63 15.85
N MET A 20 26.55 71.12 15.12
CA MET A 20 25.33 70.37 14.84
C MET A 20 25.55 69.26 13.79
N LEU A 21 26.45 69.44 12.81
CA LEU A 21 26.85 68.39 11.88
C LEU A 21 27.73 67.33 12.56
N ILE A 22 28.60 67.72 13.50
CA ILE A 22 29.39 66.77 14.29
C ILE A 22 28.49 66.03 15.29
N LEU A 23 27.50 66.67 15.90
CA LEU A 23 26.49 65.99 16.73
C LEU A 23 25.54 65.12 15.91
N LEU A 24 25.17 65.50 14.67
CA LEU A 24 24.41 64.62 13.78
C LEU A 24 25.25 63.47 13.24
N VAL A 25 26.54 63.66 12.97
CA VAL A 25 27.46 62.58 12.53
C VAL A 25 27.85 61.67 13.69
N LEU A 26 27.94 62.18 14.93
CA LEU A 26 28.16 61.36 16.12
C LEU A 26 26.86 60.68 16.59
N ALA A 27 25.69 61.30 16.41
CA ALA A 27 24.40 60.65 16.67
C ALA A 27 23.98 59.65 15.58
N SER A 28 24.40 59.86 14.32
CA SER A 28 24.21 58.88 13.24
C SER A 28 25.21 57.73 13.28
N ASN A 29 26.36 57.90 13.93
CA ASN A 29 27.32 56.81 14.17
C ASN A 29 27.14 56.12 15.54
N ALA A 30 26.45 56.73 16.51
CA ALA A 30 26.07 56.06 17.76
C ALA A 30 24.83 55.16 17.64
N ASN A 31 24.00 55.35 16.60
CA ASN A 31 22.88 54.46 16.26
C ASN A 31 23.16 53.51 15.08
N ALA A 32 24.39 53.48 14.55
CA ALA A 32 24.83 52.51 13.53
C ALA A 32 25.66 51.35 14.10
N ALA A 33 25.79 51.25 15.43
CA ALA A 33 26.45 50.14 16.14
C ALA A 33 25.49 49.26 16.96
N ASN A 34 24.18 49.50 16.85
CA ASN A 34 23.14 48.54 17.25
C ASN A 34 22.43 48.08 15.98
N ALA A 35 23.18 47.49 15.05
CA ALA A 35 22.58 46.48 14.19
C ALA A 35 22.04 45.42 15.15
N THR A 36 20.72 45.29 15.19
CA THR A 36 20.02 44.19 15.83
C THR A 36 20.78 42.91 15.55
N THR A 37 21.46 42.39 16.55
CA THR A 37 22.02 41.03 16.55
C THR A 37 20.83 40.08 16.52
N GLU A 38 20.24 39.88 15.33
CA GLU A 38 19.51 38.65 15.04
C GLU A 38 20.48 37.51 15.37
N GLY A 39 20.05 36.59 16.24
CA GLY A 39 20.90 35.57 16.86
C GLY A 39 21.85 34.93 15.84
N ARG A 40 23.16 35.01 16.12
CA ARG A 40 24.20 34.51 15.21
C ARG A 40 24.03 33.01 15.03
N ILE A 41 23.60 32.56 13.85
CA ILE A 41 23.48 31.13 13.53
C ILE A 41 24.86 30.61 13.10
N ASN A 42 25.40 29.64 13.83
CA ASN A 42 26.62 28.93 13.45
C ASN A 42 26.21 27.61 12.79
N ARG A 43 26.56 27.41 11.53
CA ARG A 43 26.20 26.21 10.77
C ARG A 43 27.39 25.32 10.50
N TYR A 44 27.15 24.03 10.58
CA TYR A 44 28.10 22.96 10.29
C TYR A 44 27.48 21.97 9.32
N VAL A 45 28.26 21.51 8.33
CA VAL A 45 27.84 20.51 7.36
C VAL A 45 28.77 19.30 7.45
N VAL A 46 28.20 18.12 7.61
CA VAL A 46 28.90 16.85 7.44
C VAL A 46 28.30 16.14 6.24
N ALA A 47 29.00 16.17 5.11
CA ALA A 47 28.57 15.53 3.88
C ALA A 47 29.38 14.24 3.68
N VAL A 48 28.71 13.11 3.83
CA VAL A 48 29.25 11.76 3.77
C VAL A 48 28.89 11.12 2.43
N SER A 49 29.86 10.48 1.79
CA SER A 49 29.65 9.73 0.55
C SER A 49 30.26 8.34 0.63
N ALA A 50 29.52 7.32 0.25
CA ALA A 50 30.00 5.94 0.14
C ALA A 50 29.52 5.30 -1.17
N ASN A 51 30.38 5.25 -2.18
CA ASN A 51 30.10 4.57 -3.44
C ASN A 51 30.19 3.05 -3.28
N ASN A 52 31.04 2.56 -2.37
CA ASN A 52 31.21 1.13 -2.11
C ASN A 52 30.23 0.63 -1.04
N GLY A 53 29.26 -0.20 -1.44
CA GLY A 53 28.26 -0.82 -0.54
C GLY A 53 28.67 -2.17 0.06
N GLY A 54 29.88 -2.66 -0.23
CA GLY A 54 30.40 -3.96 0.16
C GLY A 54 30.11 -5.08 -0.84
N ALA A 55 30.55 -6.29 -0.52
CA ALA A 55 30.48 -7.45 -1.41
C ALA A 55 29.05 -7.74 -1.91
N GLY A 56 28.93 -7.97 -3.22
CA GLY A 56 27.65 -8.26 -3.87
C GLY A 56 26.79 -7.05 -4.25
N ARG A 57 27.28 -5.81 -4.06
CA ARG A 57 26.59 -4.59 -4.53
C ARG A 57 27.40 -3.86 -5.61
N PRO A 58 26.74 -3.28 -6.63
CA PRO A 58 27.43 -2.47 -7.63
C PRO A 58 27.99 -1.20 -6.99
N MET A 59 29.14 -0.75 -7.48
CA MET A 59 29.74 0.51 -7.03
C MET A 59 28.96 1.69 -7.60
N LEU A 60 28.49 2.61 -6.75
CA LEU A 60 27.81 3.83 -7.20
C LEU A 60 28.80 4.75 -7.91
N ARG A 61 28.29 5.59 -8.81
CA ARG A 61 29.12 6.51 -9.58
C ARG A 61 29.14 7.91 -8.99
N TYR A 62 28.03 8.35 -8.40
CA TYR A 62 27.80 9.78 -8.14
C TYR A 62 27.57 10.17 -6.68
N ALA A 63 27.69 9.26 -5.70
CA ALA A 63 27.44 9.61 -4.30
C ALA A 63 28.42 10.71 -3.78
N GLU A 64 29.65 10.68 -4.28
CA GLU A 64 30.67 11.68 -3.96
C GLU A 64 30.39 13.06 -4.59
N SER A 65 29.88 13.10 -5.82
CA SER A 65 29.48 14.36 -6.47
C SER A 65 28.23 14.95 -5.83
N ASP A 66 27.30 14.11 -5.41
CA ASP A 66 26.08 14.51 -4.70
C ASP A 66 26.40 15.18 -3.35
N ALA A 67 27.23 14.52 -2.52
CA ALA A 67 27.67 15.06 -1.23
C ALA A 67 28.41 16.39 -1.37
N ARG A 68 29.26 16.53 -2.40
CA ARG A 68 29.93 17.79 -2.71
C ARG A 68 28.98 18.88 -3.16
N SER A 69 28.01 18.55 -4.01
CA SER A 69 27.05 19.52 -4.55
C SER A 69 26.16 20.09 -3.45
N PHE A 70 25.67 19.24 -2.55
CA PHE A 70 24.91 19.65 -1.38
C PHE A 70 25.73 20.59 -0.46
N ALA A 71 26.95 20.18 -0.11
CA ALA A 71 27.82 21.00 0.74
C ALA A 71 28.22 22.34 0.09
N LYS A 72 28.43 22.35 -1.23
CA LYS A 72 28.76 23.55 -2.00
C LYS A 72 27.63 24.58 -1.93
N VAL A 73 26.38 24.17 -2.10
CA VAL A 73 25.22 25.08 -2.00
C VAL A 73 25.12 25.72 -0.62
N LEU A 74 25.30 24.94 0.45
CA LEU A 74 25.22 25.45 1.82
C LEU A 74 26.39 26.38 2.17
N LYS A 75 27.57 26.14 1.59
CA LYS A 75 28.72 27.06 1.68
C LYS A 75 28.46 28.37 0.93
N GLU A 76 27.82 28.31 -0.24
CA GLU A 76 27.56 29.47 -1.10
C GLU A 76 26.41 30.34 -0.57
N MET A 77 25.34 29.72 -0.07
CA MET A 77 24.06 30.41 0.19
C MET A 77 23.43 30.04 1.54
N GLY A 78 23.88 28.96 2.15
CA GLY A 78 23.37 28.47 3.43
C GLY A 78 24.06 29.06 4.64
N GLY A 79 25.03 29.99 4.47
CA GLY A 79 25.73 30.64 5.58
C GLY A 79 26.75 29.75 6.31
N VAL A 80 27.16 28.62 5.70
CA VAL A 80 28.15 27.71 6.29
C VAL A 80 29.55 28.22 6.00
N LEU A 81 30.33 28.50 7.04
CA LEU A 81 31.73 28.93 6.89
C LEU A 81 32.57 27.81 6.27
N PRO A 82 33.58 28.12 5.42
CA PRO A 82 34.41 27.10 4.77
C PRO A 82 35.06 26.10 5.74
N GLN A 83 35.45 26.54 6.94
CA GLN A 83 36.03 25.71 7.99
C GLN A 83 35.05 24.77 8.71
N ASN A 84 33.74 24.94 8.46
CA ASN A 84 32.66 24.16 9.07
C ASN A 84 32.04 23.17 8.07
N VAL A 85 32.62 23.03 6.87
CA VAL A 85 32.24 22.02 5.88
C VAL A 85 33.17 20.82 6.01
N ILE A 86 32.62 19.69 6.42
CA ILE A 86 33.33 18.42 6.62
C ILE A 86 32.86 17.45 5.53
N LEU A 87 33.76 17.07 4.63
CA LEU A 87 33.51 16.07 3.60
C LEU A 87 34.14 14.75 4.01
N VAL A 88 33.33 13.69 4.11
CA VAL A 88 33.77 12.37 4.56
C VAL A 88 33.55 11.37 3.44
N LYS A 89 34.64 10.84 2.87
CA LYS A 89 34.60 9.91 1.73
C LYS A 89 34.92 8.49 2.19
N GLU A 90 34.04 7.55 1.82
CA GLU A 90 34.17 6.11 2.08
C GLU A 90 34.59 5.77 3.52
N PRO A 91 33.94 6.35 4.57
CA PRO A 91 34.37 6.09 5.95
C PRO A 91 33.98 4.68 6.38
N SER A 92 34.73 4.11 7.34
CA SER A 92 34.22 3.02 8.19
C SER A 92 33.26 3.57 9.26
N VAL A 93 32.52 2.69 9.94
CA VAL A 93 31.60 3.09 11.03
C VAL A 93 32.37 3.83 12.13
N VAL A 94 33.54 3.32 12.51
CA VAL A 94 34.41 3.91 13.55
C VAL A 94 34.94 5.27 13.11
N ALA A 95 35.36 5.41 11.85
CA ALA A 95 35.85 6.68 11.32
C ALA A 95 34.73 7.74 11.33
N LEU A 96 33.52 7.39 10.90
CA LEU A 96 32.40 8.31 10.89
C LEU A 96 31.96 8.73 12.32
N GLN A 97 31.94 7.79 13.27
CA GLN A 97 31.69 8.11 14.67
C GLN A 97 32.72 9.08 15.25
N LYS A 98 34.00 8.91 14.88
CA LYS A 98 35.08 9.81 15.27
C LYS A 98 34.88 11.21 14.67
N GLU A 99 34.46 11.31 13.41
CA GLU A 99 34.15 12.61 12.79
C GLU A 99 33.01 13.34 13.51
N PHE A 100 31.94 12.63 13.88
CA PHE A 100 30.89 13.24 14.69
C PHE A 100 31.41 13.68 16.08
N ALA A 101 32.30 12.91 16.70
CA ALA A 101 32.88 13.28 18.00
C ALA A 101 33.80 14.52 17.89
N ASN A 102 34.58 14.62 16.81
CA ASN A 102 35.38 15.82 16.50
C ASN A 102 34.47 17.04 16.28
N LEU A 103 33.33 16.85 15.59
CA LEU A 103 32.35 17.91 15.40
C LEU A 103 31.74 18.37 16.72
N ASP A 104 31.37 17.46 17.63
CA ASP A 104 30.89 17.83 18.96
C ASP A 104 31.92 18.67 19.74
N ALA A 105 33.19 18.24 19.73
CA ALA A 105 34.26 19.01 20.36
C ALA A 105 34.41 20.41 19.74
N LYS A 106 34.27 20.52 18.41
CA LYS A 106 34.32 21.80 17.70
C LYS A 106 33.13 22.70 18.03
N ILE A 107 31.91 22.17 18.06
CA ILE A 107 30.71 22.94 18.43
C ILE A 107 30.83 23.45 19.88
N LEU A 108 31.30 22.60 20.80
CA LEU A 108 31.49 23.00 22.19
C LEU A 108 32.58 24.07 22.38
N GLN A 109 33.62 24.07 21.53
CA GLN A 109 34.66 25.11 21.50
C GLN A 109 34.17 26.42 20.86
N ASP A 110 33.42 26.32 19.78
CA ASP A 110 32.90 27.46 19.00
C ASP A 110 31.62 28.06 19.62
N LYS A 111 31.09 27.44 20.68
CA LYS A 111 29.81 27.78 21.31
C LYS A 111 29.77 29.26 21.68
N ALA A 112 29.10 30.05 20.86
CA ALA A 112 28.93 31.47 21.09
C ALA A 112 27.93 31.67 22.23
N SER A 113 28.22 32.59 23.15
CA SER A 113 27.37 32.85 24.32
C SER A 113 25.95 33.36 23.98
N ASN A 114 25.67 33.66 22.69
CA ASN A 114 24.41 34.26 22.22
C ASN A 114 24.04 33.85 20.76
N GLY A 115 24.33 32.61 20.35
CA GLY A 115 24.07 32.11 19.00
C GLY A 115 23.38 30.73 18.97
N ARG A 116 22.80 30.35 17.82
CA ARG A 116 22.17 29.05 17.57
C ARG A 116 23.10 28.17 16.75
N ASP A 117 23.39 26.96 17.22
CA ASP A 117 24.21 26.01 16.46
C ASP A 117 23.32 25.06 15.66
N GLU A 118 23.58 24.93 14.35
CA GLU A 118 22.86 24.01 13.46
C GLU A 118 23.82 23.03 12.78
N VAL A 119 23.47 21.75 12.80
CA VAL A 119 24.23 20.70 12.12
C VAL A 119 23.38 20.09 11.02
N LEU A 120 23.95 20.07 9.81
CA LEU A 120 23.38 19.42 8.65
C LEU A 120 24.23 18.21 8.30
N VAL A 121 23.68 17.01 8.49
CA VAL A 121 24.29 15.75 8.08
C VAL A 121 23.69 15.34 6.75
N TYR A 122 24.51 15.13 5.75
CA TYR A 122 24.11 14.61 4.45
C TYR A 122 24.82 13.28 4.22
N TYR A 123 24.09 12.26 3.77
CA TYR A 123 24.64 10.98 3.36
C TYR A 123 24.15 10.63 1.97
N SER A 124 25.07 10.21 1.09
CA SER A 124 24.74 9.56 -0.17
C SER A 124 25.49 8.22 -0.25
N GLY A 125 24.78 7.15 -0.55
CA GLY A 125 25.38 5.82 -0.64
C GLY A 125 24.39 4.67 -0.61
N HIS A 126 24.90 3.47 -0.36
CA HIS A 126 24.08 2.26 -0.21
C HIS A 126 23.47 2.18 1.19
N ALA A 127 22.23 1.70 1.28
CA ALA A 127 21.62 1.32 2.55
C ALA A 127 20.73 0.07 2.37
N ASP A 128 20.41 -0.56 3.48
CA ASP A 128 19.44 -1.66 3.54
C ASP A 128 18.50 -1.48 4.75
N GLU A 129 17.62 -2.45 4.98
CA GLU A 129 16.68 -2.43 6.11
C GLU A 129 17.38 -2.31 7.48
N LYS A 130 18.66 -2.68 7.59
CA LYS A 130 19.41 -2.67 8.85
C LYS A 130 20.12 -1.34 9.07
N GLY A 131 20.64 -0.70 8.03
CA GLY A 131 21.38 0.56 8.17
C GLY A 131 22.11 1.04 6.92
N LEU A 132 22.97 2.05 7.11
CA LEU A 132 23.88 2.54 6.06
C LEU A 132 24.96 1.51 5.78
N ARG A 133 25.29 1.31 4.50
CA ARG A 133 26.41 0.47 4.07
C ARG A 133 27.65 1.34 3.93
N LEU A 134 28.69 0.99 4.66
CA LEU A 134 29.98 1.67 4.68
C LEU A 134 31.07 0.65 4.32
N GLY A 135 31.22 0.37 3.02
CA GLY A 135 31.96 -0.81 2.56
C GLY A 135 31.32 -2.10 3.06
N GLU A 136 32.10 -2.97 3.71
CA GLU A 136 31.59 -4.22 4.29
C GLU A 136 30.81 -4.02 5.60
N GLU A 137 30.92 -2.85 6.23
CA GLU A 137 30.30 -2.56 7.51
C GLU A 137 28.86 -2.02 7.35
N THR A 138 28.03 -2.20 8.38
CA THR A 138 26.68 -1.65 8.43
C THR A 138 26.54 -0.74 9.65
N TYR A 139 26.24 0.54 9.42
CA TYR A 139 25.88 1.46 10.49
C TYR A 139 24.38 1.39 10.72
N ALA A 140 23.96 0.69 11.77
CA ALA A 140 22.55 0.45 12.06
C ALA A 140 21.72 1.75 12.21
N TRP A 141 20.49 1.77 11.68
CA TRP A 141 19.62 2.95 11.69
C TRP A 141 19.39 3.53 13.08
N LYS A 142 19.19 2.66 14.07
CA LYS A 142 18.99 3.05 15.48
C LYS A 142 20.21 3.77 16.05
N ASP A 143 21.40 3.27 15.78
CA ASP A 143 22.65 3.81 16.32
C ASP A 143 23.03 5.12 15.62
N LEU A 144 22.80 5.22 14.30
CA LEU A 144 22.96 6.45 13.55
C LEU A 144 22.02 7.54 14.06
N ARG A 145 20.73 7.22 14.21
CA ARG A 145 19.73 8.19 14.71
C ARG A 145 20.09 8.67 16.12
N ASN A 146 20.39 7.75 17.04
CA ASN A 146 20.85 8.10 18.39
C ASN A 146 22.10 8.98 18.35
N ARG A 147 23.03 8.72 17.43
CA ARG A 147 24.26 9.52 17.31
C ARG A 147 24.00 10.94 16.84
N ILE A 148 23.12 11.11 15.85
CA ILE A 148 22.73 12.43 15.33
C ILE A 148 21.94 13.20 16.38
N ASP A 149 20.99 12.56 17.06
CA ASP A 149 20.20 13.17 18.13
C ASP A 149 21.08 13.65 19.30
N ALA A 150 22.20 12.94 19.57
CA ALA A 150 23.17 13.28 20.60
C ALA A 150 24.17 14.39 20.24
N LEU A 151 24.14 14.92 19.00
CA LEU A 151 25.01 16.04 18.61
C LEU A 151 24.70 17.30 19.44
N SER A 152 25.74 18.04 19.79
CA SER A 152 25.71 19.21 20.68
C SER A 152 25.19 20.49 20.02
N ALA A 153 24.23 20.36 19.10
CA ALA A 153 23.62 21.47 18.34
C ALA A 153 22.15 21.70 18.74
N ASP A 154 21.61 22.90 18.49
CA ASP A 154 20.21 23.23 18.74
C ASP A 154 19.28 22.59 17.69
N VAL A 155 19.66 22.70 16.41
CA VAL A 155 18.92 22.13 15.27
C VAL A 155 19.78 21.08 14.56
N LYS A 156 19.24 19.87 14.38
CA LYS A 156 19.91 18.78 13.64
C LYS A 156 19.10 18.39 12.41
N ILE A 157 19.66 18.53 11.23
CA ILE A 157 19.01 18.15 9.98
C ILE A 157 19.82 17.02 9.36
N ALA A 158 19.19 15.88 9.09
CA ALA A 158 19.80 14.73 8.44
C ALA A 158 19.10 14.47 7.11
N VAL A 159 19.85 14.51 6.01
CA VAL A 159 19.39 14.20 4.66
C VAL A 159 20.09 12.93 4.20
N ILE A 160 19.33 11.87 3.93
CA ILE A 160 19.85 10.54 3.62
C ILE A 160 19.37 10.12 2.24
N ASP A 161 20.29 10.08 1.28
CA ASP A 161 20.05 9.63 -0.07
C ASP A 161 20.56 8.19 -0.26
N ALA A 162 19.69 7.21 0.03
CA ALA A 162 19.98 5.79 -0.09
C ALA A 162 18.69 4.95 -0.17
N CYS A 163 18.74 3.79 -0.83
CA CYS A 163 17.59 2.88 -0.92
C CYS A 163 17.10 2.43 0.46
N GLY A 164 15.78 2.32 0.66
CA GLY A 164 15.20 1.88 1.93
C GLY A 164 15.45 2.80 3.12
N SER A 165 16.00 4.01 2.89
CA SER A 165 16.33 4.98 3.94
C SER A 165 15.09 5.45 4.73
N GLY A 166 13.88 5.30 4.19
CA GLY A 166 12.63 5.56 4.90
C GLY A 166 12.48 4.80 6.24
N ALA A 167 13.20 3.69 6.45
CA ALA A 167 13.23 2.98 7.72
C ALA A 167 13.68 3.87 8.91
N ILE A 168 14.59 4.84 8.69
CA ILE A 168 15.07 5.74 9.74
C ILE A 168 13.96 6.66 10.29
N THR A 169 13.01 7.06 9.43
CA THR A 169 11.89 7.97 9.78
C THR A 169 10.80 7.29 10.60
N ARG A 170 10.77 5.94 10.66
CA ARG A 170 9.77 5.16 11.42
C ARG A 170 10.23 4.74 12.81
N VAL A 171 11.50 4.93 13.16
CA VAL A 171 12.05 4.59 14.48
C VAL A 171 11.46 5.54 15.53
N LYS A 172 10.36 5.13 16.18
CA LYS A 172 9.73 5.90 17.27
C LYS A 172 10.52 5.70 18.56
N GLY A 173 11.18 6.76 19.04
CA GLY A 173 11.94 6.73 20.31
C GLY A 173 12.32 8.09 20.92
N GLY A 174 11.95 9.22 20.31
CA GLY A 174 12.26 10.55 20.84
C GLY A 174 11.42 10.93 22.07
N LYS A 175 12.06 11.48 23.11
CA LYS A 175 11.34 12.15 24.21
C LYS A 175 10.80 13.49 23.72
N ALA A 176 9.50 13.73 23.88
CA ALA A 176 8.90 15.05 23.67
C ALA A 176 9.47 16.04 24.69
N VAL A 177 10.05 17.14 24.22
CA VAL A 177 10.47 18.25 25.07
C VAL A 177 9.30 19.25 25.13
N PRO A 178 8.81 19.63 26.33
CA PRO A 178 7.73 20.60 26.43
C PRO A 178 8.15 21.95 25.84
N ALA A 179 7.29 22.52 24.97
CA ALA A 179 7.44 23.88 24.49
C ALA A 179 7.19 24.85 25.65
N PHE A 180 8.24 25.52 26.14
CA PHE A 180 8.09 26.69 26.99
C PHE A 180 8.04 27.93 26.11
N MET A 181 7.03 28.77 26.33
CA MET A 181 6.95 30.10 25.73
C MET A 181 8.08 30.98 26.29
N VAL A 182 9.02 31.36 25.41
CA VAL A 182 9.78 32.60 25.54
C VAL A 182 9.86 33.23 24.15
N ASP A 183 9.49 34.50 24.13
CA ASP A 183 9.21 35.33 22.97
C ASP A 183 10.53 35.86 22.37
N GLN A 184 11.21 35.07 21.54
CA GLN A 184 12.18 35.53 20.52
C GLN A 184 12.24 34.54 19.35
N SER A 185 12.14 35.04 18.12
CA SER A 185 12.19 34.26 16.87
C SER A 185 13.55 33.60 16.55
N SER A 186 14.46 33.47 17.53
CA SER A 186 15.77 32.82 17.39
C SER A 186 15.86 31.39 17.96
N ASP A 187 14.94 30.98 18.82
CA ASP A 187 15.08 29.76 19.64
C ASP A 187 14.47 28.50 19.00
N MET A 188 14.90 28.17 17.78
CA MET A 188 14.54 26.90 17.12
C MET A 188 15.37 25.75 17.69
N LYS A 189 14.73 24.69 18.20
CA LYS A 189 15.40 23.46 18.67
C LYS A 189 14.71 22.22 18.16
N GLY A 190 15.48 21.17 17.85
CA GLY A 190 14.94 19.86 17.49
C GLY A 190 15.68 19.18 16.34
N TYR A 191 14.99 18.28 15.65
CA TYR A 191 15.55 17.51 14.54
C TYR A 191 14.64 17.45 13.31
N ALA A 192 15.25 17.20 12.16
CA ALA A 192 14.58 16.86 10.92
C ALA A 192 15.36 15.76 10.18
N PHE A 193 14.71 14.65 9.85
CA PHE A 193 15.22 13.60 8.97
C PHE A 193 14.48 13.65 7.65
N ILE A 194 15.22 13.70 6.54
CA ILE A 194 14.70 13.66 5.17
C ILE A 194 15.38 12.50 4.45
N THR A 195 14.59 11.69 3.76
CA THR A 195 15.09 10.50 3.06
C THR A 195 14.67 10.53 1.60
N SER A 196 15.53 10.03 0.70
CA SER A 196 15.25 10.08 -0.73
C SER A 196 14.16 9.11 -1.18
N SER A 197 13.89 8.04 -0.43
CA SER A 197 12.80 7.09 -0.70
C SER A 197 12.10 6.60 0.58
N THR A 198 10.98 5.90 0.41
CA THR A 198 10.36 5.12 1.50
C THR A 198 11.14 3.82 1.77
N GLN A 199 10.73 3.05 2.79
CA GLN A 199 11.43 1.80 3.17
C GLN A 199 11.37 0.73 2.07
N ASP A 200 10.28 0.69 1.30
CA ASP A 200 10.00 -0.34 0.30
C ASP A 200 10.33 0.14 -1.12
N GLU A 201 11.02 1.28 -1.26
CA GLU A 201 11.34 1.92 -2.54
C GLU A 201 12.86 2.12 -2.73
N SER A 202 13.29 1.93 -3.97
CA SER A 202 14.66 2.12 -4.40
C SER A 202 14.95 3.60 -4.69
N SER A 203 16.12 4.07 -4.25
CA SER A 203 16.68 5.37 -4.64
C SER A 203 17.51 5.23 -5.91
N GLN A 204 17.38 6.16 -6.85
CA GLN A 204 17.95 6.03 -8.20
C GLN A 204 19.01 7.11 -8.51
N GLU A 205 20.08 6.72 -9.23
CA GLU A 205 21.09 7.63 -9.80
C GLU A 205 20.99 7.71 -11.33
N SER A 206 21.35 8.86 -11.92
CA SER A 206 21.23 9.12 -13.36
C SER A 206 22.55 9.57 -13.95
N ASP A 207 23.04 8.85 -14.97
CA ASP A 207 24.20 9.27 -15.77
C ASP A 207 23.95 10.61 -16.50
N LYS A 208 22.68 10.89 -16.87
CA LYS A 208 22.29 12.15 -17.52
C LYS A 208 22.42 13.34 -16.58
N LEU A 209 22.10 13.15 -15.30
CA LEU A 209 22.20 14.18 -14.25
C LEU A 209 23.57 14.18 -13.57
N LYS A 210 24.39 13.13 -13.77
CA LYS A 210 25.63 12.85 -13.02
C LYS A 210 25.42 12.89 -11.50
N GLY A 211 24.28 12.36 -11.04
CA GLY A 211 23.83 12.44 -9.65
C GLY A 211 22.53 11.70 -9.39
N SER A 212 22.14 11.58 -8.14
CA SER A 212 20.82 11.08 -7.73
C SER A 212 19.69 12.04 -8.07
N PHE A 213 18.52 11.51 -8.42
CA PHE A 213 17.35 12.33 -8.75
C PHE A 213 16.94 13.22 -7.57
N PHE A 214 16.98 12.67 -6.35
CA PHE A 214 16.61 13.39 -5.14
C PHE A 214 17.60 14.50 -4.80
N THR A 215 18.90 14.21 -4.71
CA THR A 215 19.89 15.24 -4.38
C THR A 215 19.95 16.34 -5.42
N HIS A 216 19.86 16.00 -6.71
CA HIS A 216 19.82 17.00 -7.77
C HIS A 216 18.61 17.95 -7.62
N SER A 217 17.43 17.39 -7.30
CA SER A 217 16.21 18.17 -7.10
C SER A 217 16.28 19.03 -5.84
N LEU A 218 16.82 18.48 -4.74
CA LEU A 218 17.04 19.21 -3.49
C LEU A 218 18.02 20.37 -3.66
N VAL A 219 19.15 20.13 -4.34
CA VAL A 219 20.15 21.15 -4.67
C VAL A 219 19.50 22.27 -5.49
N SER A 220 18.74 21.93 -6.52
CA SER A 220 18.03 22.92 -7.35
C SER A 220 17.03 23.75 -6.53
N GLY A 221 16.30 23.09 -5.62
CA GLY A 221 15.40 23.75 -4.66
C GLY A 221 16.13 24.76 -3.77
N LEU A 222 17.24 24.34 -3.14
CA LEU A 222 18.10 25.18 -2.30
C LEU A 222 18.75 26.34 -3.07
N ARG A 223 18.89 26.24 -4.40
CA ARG A 223 19.37 27.35 -5.25
C ARG A 223 18.31 28.42 -5.52
N GLY A 224 17.08 28.24 -5.06
CA GLY A 224 15.98 29.21 -5.23
C GLY A 224 14.80 28.67 -6.04
N ALA A 225 14.94 27.50 -6.68
CA ALA A 225 13.80 26.90 -7.39
C ALA A 225 12.65 26.50 -6.44
N GLY A 226 12.97 26.32 -5.16
CA GLY A 226 12.01 26.02 -4.09
C GLY A 226 11.43 27.24 -3.38
N ASP A 227 11.86 28.48 -3.67
CA ASP A 227 11.30 29.70 -3.07
C ASP A 227 9.88 29.95 -3.61
N LEU A 228 8.90 29.28 -3.00
CA LEU A 228 7.50 29.36 -3.39
C LEU A 228 6.83 30.63 -2.85
N SER A 229 7.36 31.17 -1.75
CA SER A 229 6.87 32.39 -1.10
C SER A 229 7.38 33.69 -1.76
N ASN A 230 8.43 33.61 -2.59
CA ASN A 230 9.12 34.72 -3.23
C ASN A 230 9.69 35.76 -2.24
N ASP A 231 10.10 35.32 -1.05
CA ASP A 231 10.70 36.21 -0.04
C ASP A 231 12.25 36.27 -0.13
N GLY A 232 12.83 35.51 -1.08
CA GLY A 232 14.26 35.41 -1.31
C GLY A 232 14.98 34.45 -0.37
N ARG A 233 14.23 33.67 0.42
CA ARG A 233 14.72 32.61 1.31
C ARG A 233 14.11 31.28 0.87
N VAL A 234 14.84 30.19 1.08
CA VAL A 234 14.30 28.84 0.88
C VAL A 234 14.27 28.14 2.22
N THR A 235 13.08 27.82 2.72
CA THR A 235 12.93 27.06 3.98
C THR A 235 13.16 25.57 3.77
N LEU A 236 13.33 24.83 4.87
CA LEU A 236 13.47 23.38 4.85
C LEU A 236 12.23 22.70 4.26
N SER A 237 11.02 23.19 4.58
CA SER A 237 9.78 22.67 4.00
C SER A 237 9.67 22.95 2.51
N GLU A 238 10.04 24.16 2.07
CA GLU A 238 10.06 24.56 0.66
C GLU A 238 11.04 23.72 -0.16
N ALA A 239 12.27 23.57 0.33
CA ALA A 239 13.29 22.74 -0.31
C ALA A 239 12.85 21.28 -0.42
N TYR A 240 12.24 20.72 0.65
CA TYR A 240 11.70 19.37 0.64
C TYR A 240 10.52 19.22 -0.34
N GLN A 241 9.56 20.15 -0.34
CA GLN A 241 8.39 20.06 -1.21
C GLN A 241 8.78 20.14 -2.68
N PHE A 242 9.74 21.01 -3.02
CA PHE A 242 10.30 21.07 -4.37
C PHE A 242 11.02 19.76 -4.73
N ALA A 243 11.89 19.27 -3.85
CA ALA A 243 12.62 18.01 -4.07
C ALA A 243 11.68 16.82 -4.25
N PHE A 244 10.62 16.73 -3.44
CA PHE A 244 9.60 15.69 -3.51
C PHE A 244 8.92 15.66 -4.89
N ASN A 245 8.38 16.81 -5.33
CA ASN A 245 7.63 16.90 -6.58
C ASN A 245 8.50 16.60 -7.81
N GLU A 246 9.72 17.17 -7.88
CA GLU A 246 10.61 16.92 -9.02
C GLU A 246 11.18 15.49 -9.00
N THR A 247 11.46 14.92 -7.83
CA THR A 247 11.93 13.51 -7.75
C THR A 247 10.85 12.56 -8.22
N LEU A 248 9.62 12.71 -7.73
CA LEU A 248 8.49 11.89 -8.14
C LEU A 248 8.25 12.01 -9.65
N GLN A 249 8.11 13.24 -10.16
CA GLN A 249 7.86 13.48 -11.58
C GLN A 249 8.95 12.87 -12.48
N LYS A 250 10.22 12.88 -12.05
CA LYS A 250 11.34 12.34 -12.84
C LYS A 250 11.46 10.81 -12.77
N THR A 251 10.94 10.19 -11.72
CA THR A 251 11.07 8.75 -11.45
C THR A 251 9.81 7.94 -11.79
N GLU A 252 8.65 8.58 -11.95
CA GLU A 252 7.39 7.92 -12.36
C GLU A 252 7.52 7.06 -13.62
N THR A 253 8.41 7.44 -14.54
CA THR A 253 8.64 6.73 -15.81
C THR A 253 9.99 6.01 -15.88
N THR A 254 10.73 5.89 -14.77
CA THR A 254 12.00 5.14 -14.77
C THR A 254 11.75 3.67 -14.45
N LEU A 255 12.68 2.80 -14.88
CA LEU A 255 12.62 1.35 -14.60
C LEU A 255 12.62 1.04 -13.10
N GLY A 256 13.20 1.92 -12.28
CA GLY A 256 13.19 1.78 -10.82
C GLY A 256 11.86 2.15 -10.16
N GLY A 257 10.86 2.59 -10.93
CA GLY A 257 9.55 3.02 -10.45
C GLY A 257 9.56 4.41 -9.81
N ALA A 258 8.37 4.87 -9.43
CA ALA A 258 8.20 6.13 -8.73
C ALA A 258 8.94 6.13 -7.38
N GLN A 259 9.67 7.20 -7.09
CA GLN A 259 10.41 7.40 -5.85
C GLN A 259 9.74 8.48 -5.01
N HIS A 260 9.34 8.15 -3.78
CA HIS A 260 8.69 9.10 -2.86
C HIS A 260 9.62 9.48 -1.68
N PRO A 261 10.22 10.69 -1.68
CA PRO A 261 10.99 11.16 -0.54
C PRO A 261 10.15 11.26 0.74
N SER A 262 10.67 10.79 1.87
CA SER A 262 9.98 10.84 3.17
C SER A 262 10.63 11.85 4.12
N ARG A 263 9.88 12.32 5.12
CA ARG A 263 10.40 13.20 6.18
C ARG A 263 9.82 12.87 7.56
N ASP A 264 10.64 13.09 8.59
CA ASP A 264 10.27 13.05 10.00
C ASP A 264 10.87 14.27 10.71
N MET A 265 10.03 15.16 11.22
CA MET A 265 10.46 16.46 11.76
C MET A 265 9.81 16.71 13.11
N ASN A 266 10.63 17.12 14.07
CA ASN A 266 10.18 17.60 15.37
C ASN A 266 11.03 18.84 15.74
N LEU A 267 10.57 19.99 15.26
CA LEU A 267 11.17 21.29 15.48
C LEU A 267 10.24 22.12 16.38
N ALA A 268 10.78 22.69 17.45
CA ALA A 268 10.09 23.57 18.36
C ALA A 268 10.70 24.97 18.26
N GLY A 269 9.86 25.97 17.95
CA GLY A 269 10.25 27.37 17.74
C GLY A 269 9.29 28.08 16.80
N THR A 270 9.46 29.39 16.62
CA THR A 270 8.60 30.20 15.74
C THR A 270 9.19 30.26 14.33
N GLY A 271 8.48 29.73 13.33
CA GLY A 271 8.88 29.74 11.92
C GLY A 271 9.44 28.40 11.41
N ASP A 272 9.85 28.37 10.14
CA ASP A 272 10.56 27.21 9.53
C ASP A 272 12.06 27.50 9.45
N VAL A 273 12.89 26.46 9.33
CA VAL A 273 14.35 26.61 9.23
C VAL A 273 14.70 27.11 7.82
N VAL A 274 15.25 28.32 7.73
CA VAL A 274 15.74 28.89 6.45
C VAL A 274 17.02 28.18 6.04
N MET A 275 17.01 27.38 4.97
CA MET A 275 18.16 26.60 4.54
C MET A 275 19.15 27.43 3.73
N THR A 276 18.65 28.27 2.83
CA THR A 276 19.46 29.19 2.01
C THR A 276 18.80 30.56 1.91
N ASP A 277 19.63 31.60 1.83
CA ASP A 277 19.19 32.97 1.57
C ASP A 277 19.77 33.41 0.23
N LEU A 278 18.92 33.62 -0.77
CA LEU A 278 19.36 34.01 -2.10
C LEU A 278 20.03 35.38 -2.05
N ARG A 279 19.69 36.25 -1.09
CA ARG A 279 20.24 37.61 -0.99
C ARG A 279 21.67 37.61 -0.46
N ALA A 280 22.11 36.51 0.14
CA ALA A 280 23.48 36.33 0.58
C ALA A 280 24.45 36.04 -0.59
N THR A 281 23.95 35.68 -1.77
CA THR A 281 24.80 35.40 -2.92
C THR A 281 25.28 36.69 -3.58
N SER A 282 26.54 36.68 -3.99
CA SER A 282 27.13 37.82 -4.71
C SER A 282 26.57 37.98 -6.13
N ALA A 283 25.98 36.94 -6.73
CA ALA A 283 25.42 36.97 -8.06
C ALA A 283 24.10 36.16 -8.09
N GLY A 284 23.24 36.45 -9.08
CA GLY A 284 21.98 35.73 -9.24
C GLY A 284 21.36 35.90 -10.62
N LEU A 285 20.47 34.98 -10.97
CA LEU A 285 19.73 34.95 -12.22
C LEU A 285 18.24 35.12 -11.92
N ASP A 286 17.63 36.19 -12.43
CA ASP A 286 16.21 36.47 -12.26
C ASP A 286 15.45 36.11 -13.55
N LEU A 287 14.66 35.04 -13.49
CA LEU A 287 13.77 34.57 -14.56
C LEU A 287 12.46 35.34 -14.47
N ASP A 288 12.16 36.16 -15.48
CA ASP A 288 10.94 36.97 -15.48
C ASP A 288 9.66 36.15 -15.72
N GLU A 289 8.50 36.77 -15.54
CA GLU A 289 7.18 36.13 -15.69
C GLU A 289 6.92 35.55 -17.10
N SER A 290 7.59 36.06 -18.13
CA SER A 290 7.40 35.62 -19.52
C SER A 290 8.00 34.23 -19.79
N VAL A 291 9.00 33.84 -19.00
CA VAL A 291 9.68 32.54 -19.12
C VAL A 291 8.83 31.44 -18.49
N GLY A 292 8.46 30.42 -19.27
CA GLY A 292 7.77 29.22 -18.76
C GLY A 292 8.22 27.96 -19.48
N GLY A 293 8.33 26.83 -18.78
CA GLY A 293 8.86 25.57 -19.32
C GLY A 293 9.99 25.00 -18.46
N ARG A 294 10.64 23.94 -18.94
CA ARG A 294 11.74 23.29 -18.24
C ARG A 294 13.06 23.97 -18.58
N LEU A 295 13.78 24.44 -17.56
CA LEU A 295 15.06 25.13 -17.69
C LEU A 295 16.20 24.24 -17.25
N TYR A 296 17.27 24.26 -18.04
CA TYR A 296 18.55 23.61 -17.75
C TYR A 296 19.63 24.68 -17.70
N ILE A 297 20.26 24.86 -16.54
CA ILE A 297 21.28 25.88 -16.31
C ILE A 297 22.61 25.18 -16.15
N ARG A 298 23.53 25.41 -17.07
CA ARG A 298 24.88 24.85 -17.04
C ARG A 298 25.92 25.94 -16.85
N ASP A 299 26.97 25.64 -16.10
CA ASP A 299 28.12 26.53 -15.93
C ASP A 299 29.05 26.51 -17.16
N ALA A 300 30.19 27.19 -17.04
CA ALA A 300 31.20 27.29 -18.10
C ALA A 300 31.85 25.94 -18.44
N ASP A 301 31.87 24.98 -17.51
CA ASP A 301 32.38 23.62 -17.71
C ASP A 301 31.33 22.70 -18.33
N GLY A 302 30.10 23.20 -18.55
CA GLY A 302 28.97 22.45 -19.09
C GLY A 302 28.28 21.57 -18.05
N GLU A 303 28.64 21.68 -16.77
CA GLU A 303 28.00 20.93 -15.69
C GLU A 303 26.63 21.50 -15.37
N LEU A 304 25.64 20.64 -15.13
CA LEU A 304 24.27 21.05 -14.82
C LEU A 304 24.20 21.53 -13.37
N VAL A 305 23.97 22.83 -13.17
CA VAL A 305 23.99 23.47 -11.85
C VAL A 305 22.60 23.56 -11.23
N ALA A 306 21.57 23.70 -12.07
CA ALA A 306 20.17 23.70 -11.66
C ALA A 306 19.28 23.20 -12.82
N GLU A 307 18.25 22.43 -12.47
CA GLU A 307 17.16 22.06 -13.37
C GLU A 307 15.84 22.32 -12.66
N LEU A 308 14.92 23.00 -13.32
CA LEU A 308 13.62 23.31 -12.75
C LEU A 308 12.55 23.46 -13.83
N ASN A 309 11.30 23.26 -13.45
CA ASN A 309 10.15 23.54 -14.29
C ASN A 309 9.44 24.81 -13.80
N LYS A 310 9.51 25.89 -14.58
CA LYS A 310 8.93 27.19 -14.22
C LYS A 310 7.56 27.36 -14.89
N LYS A 311 6.52 27.64 -14.10
CA LYS A 311 5.22 28.03 -14.64
C LYS A 311 5.28 29.48 -15.14
N GLN A 312 4.68 29.73 -16.31
CA GLN A 312 4.56 31.08 -16.85
C GLN A 312 3.71 31.96 -15.90
N GLY A 313 4.00 33.27 -15.85
CA GLY A 313 3.27 34.24 -15.04
C GLY A 313 3.79 34.45 -13.61
N HIS A 314 4.86 33.75 -13.20
CA HIS A 314 5.52 33.96 -11.91
C HIS A 314 6.99 34.30 -12.13
N ALA A 315 7.53 35.33 -11.49
CA ALA A 315 8.97 35.56 -11.47
C ALA A 315 9.66 34.50 -10.59
N MET A 316 10.93 34.20 -10.86
CA MET A 316 11.73 33.28 -10.04
C MET A 316 13.18 33.75 -10.01
N SER A 317 13.82 33.68 -8.86
CA SER A 317 15.23 34.04 -8.69
C SER A 317 16.06 32.82 -8.33
N LEU A 318 17.26 32.71 -8.92
CA LEU A 318 18.23 31.67 -8.60
C LEU A 318 19.53 32.29 -8.09
N GLY A 319 20.05 31.72 -7.00
CA GLY A 319 21.36 32.04 -6.45
C GLY A 319 22.45 31.22 -7.14
N LEU A 320 23.30 31.92 -7.89
CA LEU A 320 24.39 31.33 -8.68
C LEU A 320 25.65 32.18 -8.50
N PRO A 321 26.84 31.58 -8.33
CA PRO A 321 28.08 32.36 -8.22
C PRO A 321 28.39 33.11 -9.52
N ALA A 322 29.22 34.15 -9.44
CA ALA A 322 29.67 34.87 -10.63
C ALA A 322 30.40 33.93 -11.61
N GLY A 323 30.05 34.03 -12.89
CA GLY A 323 30.48 33.10 -13.92
C GLY A 323 29.61 33.19 -15.17
N ASN A 324 30.03 32.47 -16.21
CA ASN A 324 29.25 32.34 -17.45
C ASN A 324 28.36 31.11 -17.37
N TYR A 325 27.08 31.28 -17.74
CA TYR A 325 26.10 30.20 -17.75
C TYR A 325 25.39 30.12 -19.08
N THR A 326 25.02 28.89 -19.45
CA THR A 326 24.09 28.62 -20.54
C THR A 326 22.75 28.19 -19.95
N VAL A 327 21.69 28.85 -20.39
CA VAL A 327 20.32 28.60 -19.95
C VAL A 327 19.55 28.06 -21.15
N ASN A 328 19.22 26.78 -21.11
CA ASN A 328 18.42 26.13 -22.13
C ASN A 328 16.98 25.98 -21.63
N LEU A 329 16.03 26.50 -22.39
CA LEU A 329 14.60 26.45 -22.13
C LEU A 329 13.95 25.46 -23.09
N GLN A 330 13.25 24.48 -22.54
CA GLN A 330 12.42 23.52 -23.27
C GLN A 330 10.94 23.85 -23.09
N GLN A 331 10.28 24.20 -24.21
CA GLN A 331 8.83 24.43 -24.28
C GLN A 331 8.22 23.46 -25.29
N LYS A 332 7.52 22.43 -24.82
CA LYS A 332 6.94 21.38 -25.69
C LYS A 332 8.00 20.74 -26.61
N MET A 333 8.08 21.17 -27.87
CA MET A 333 8.99 20.68 -28.90
C MET A 333 10.10 21.68 -29.26
N ASP A 334 10.04 22.90 -28.74
CA ASP A 334 11.01 23.96 -29.03
C ASP A 334 12.11 23.99 -27.98
N TYR A 335 13.36 24.02 -28.45
CA TYR A 335 14.56 24.22 -27.63
C TYR A 335 15.11 25.62 -27.91
N MET A 336 15.20 26.42 -26.86
CA MET A 336 15.77 27.75 -26.94
C MET A 336 16.92 27.89 -25.96
N GLY A 337 17.94 28.66 -26.33
CA GLY A 337 19.14 28.85 -25.53
C GLY A 337 19.46 30.32 -25.35
N ALA A 338 20.00 30.65 -24.19
CA ALA A 338 20.55 31.95 -23.88
C ALA A 338 21.85 31.79 -23.09
N THR A 339 22.79 32.71 -23.29
CA THR A 339 24.03 32.78 -22.50
C THR A 339 23.95 33.99 -21.60
N VAL A 340 24.24 33.83 -20.32
CA VAL A 340 24.23 34.91 -19.33
C VAL A 340 25.56 34.95 -18.60
N ALA A 341 26.12 36.15 -18.42
CA ALA A 341 27.33 36.36 -17.65
C ALA A 341 26.95 37.01 -16.32
N LEU A 342 27.10 36.27 -15.23
CA LEU A 342 26.79 36.77 -13.89
C LEU A 342 28.02 37.42 -13.27
N VAL A 343 27.88 38.65 -12.77
CA VAL A 343 28.94 39.41 -12.09
C VAL A 343 28.59 39.63 -10.62
N ASN A 344 29.61 39.67 -9.76
CA ASN A 344 29.42 39.93 -8.35
C ASN A 344 28.76 41.31 -8.12
N GLY A 345 27.84 41.39 -7.16
CA GLY A 345 27.03 42.55 -6.82
C GLY A 345 25.80 42.79 -7.71
N LYS A 346 25.55 41.95 -8.73
CA LYS A 346 24.46 42.16 -9.70
C LYS A 346 23.64 40.89 -9.91
N ARG A 347 22.32 41.08 -10.09
CA ARG A 347 21.42 40.04 -10.59
C ARG A 347 21.09 40.33 -12.04
N GLU A 348 21.30 39.35 -12.90
CA GLU A 348 20.95 39.48 -14.32
C GLU A 348 19.54 38.97 -14.55
N LYS A 349 18.71 39.83 -15.15
CA LYS A 349 17.33 39.48 -15.50
C LYS A 349 17.30 38.89 -16.90
N ILE A 350 16.63 37.75 -17.05
CA ILE A 350 16.41 37.09 -18.33
C ILE A 350 14.91 36.99 -18.62
N SER A 351 14.54 37.41 -19.82
CA SER A 351 13.18 37.36 -20.36
C SER A 351 13.14 36.42 -21.55
N ILE A 352 11.93 36.05 -22.00
CA ILE A 352 11.77 35.21 -23.20
C ILE A 352 12.46 35.81 -24.44
N SER A 353 12.58 37.15 -24.52
CA SER A 353 13.24 37.84 -25.64
C SER A 353 14.75 37.62 -25.71
N ASN A 354 15.37 37.17 -24.62
CA ASN A 354 16.80 36.84 -24.56
C ASN A 354 17.11 35.44 -25.10
N PHE A 355 16.09 34.59 -25.25
CA PHE A 355 16.23 33.24 -25.76
C PHE A 355 16.24 33.24 -27.28
N LYS A 356 17.21 32.54 -27.87
CA LYS A 356 17.26 32.28 -29.31
C LYS A 356 16.92 30.83 -29.56
N SER A 357 16.19 30.54 -30.65
CA SER A 357 15.96 29.17 -31.07
C SER A 357 17.30 28.48 -31.29
N VAL A 358 17.50 27.35 -30.64
CA VAL A 358 18.65 26.49 -30.87
C VAL A 358 18.12 25.30 -31.64
N MET A 359 18.72 24.99 -32.81
CA MET A 359 18.35 23.76 -33.49
C MET A 359 18.70 22.61 -32.55
N ALA A 360 17.71 21.77 -32.24
CA ALA A 360 17.97 20.50 -31.57
C ALA A 360 18.98 19.75 -32.43
N GLU A 361 20.20 19.58 -31.93
CA GLU A 361 21.21 18.83 -32.65
C GLU A 361 20.68 17.40 -32.81
N GLN A 362 20.61 16.92 -34.05
CA GLN A 362 20.12 15.60 -34.36
C GLN A 362 21.13 14.60 -33.81
N THR A 363 20.94 14.18 -32.56
CA THR A 363 21.82 13.22 -31.93
C THR A 363 21.60 11.87 -32.58
N VAL A 364 22.68 11.29 -33.09
CA VAL A 364 22.73 9.88 -33.45
C VAL A 364 23.02 9.14 -32.15
N PHE A 365 22.14 8.24 -31.74
CA PHE A 365 22.43 7.31 -30.64
C PHE A 365 23.73 6.55 -30.95
N ARG A 366 24.74 6.69 -30.10
CA ARG A 366 25.92 5.82 -30.10
C ARG A 366 25.47 4.42 -29.69
N GLY A 367 25.76 3.43 -30.52
CA GLY A 367 25.50 2.02 -30.23
C GLY A 367 24.77 1.30 -31.36
N GLU A 368 25.41 1.16 -32.53
CA GLU A 368 25.16 -0.04 -33.32
C GLU A 368 25.95 -1.17 -32.68
N ILE A 369 25.25 -2.10 -32.02
CA ILE A 369 25.84 -3.38 -31.64
C ILE A 369 25.19 -4.44 -32.52
N GLY A 370 25.91 -4.79 -33.58
CA GLY A 370 25.76 -6.07 -34.23
C GLY A 370 26.33 -7.18 -33.33
N GLY A 371 25.57 -8.25 -33.18
CA GLY A 371 26.06 -9.63 -33.06
C GLY A 371 26.75 -10.10 -31.78
N ASN A 372 27.53 -9.29 -31.05
CA ASN A 372 28.35 -9.79 -29.92
C ASN A 372 27.91 -9.20 -28.57
N ARG A 373 27.14 -9.99 -27.82
CA ARG A 373 26.77 -9.72 -26.42
C ARG A 373 27.87 -10.24 -25.50
N SER A 374 28.56 -9.38 -24.76
CA SER A 374 29.40 -9.79 -23.63
C SER A 374 28.77 -9.29 -22.33
N CYS A 375 28.04 -10.16 -21.63
CA CYS A 375 27.51 -9.92 -20.28
C CYS A 375 28.52 -10.52 -19.28
N PRO A 376 29.26 -9.72 -18.50
CA PRO A 376 30.13 -10.25 -17.46
C PRO A 376 29.29 -10.66 -16.26
N GLY A 377 29.11 -11.97 -16.07
CA GLY A 377 28.57 -12.54 -14.83
C GLY A 377 27.11 -12.99 -14.89
N GLY A 378 26.90 -14.24 -15.32
CA GLY A 378 25.86 -15.14 -14.81
C GLY A 378 24.39 -14.87 -15.13
N ASP A 379 23.90 -13.63 -15.06
CA ASP A 379 22.47 -13.32 -15.20
C ASP A 379 22.18 -12.72 -16.58
N THR A 380 22.13 -13.62 -17.57
CA THR A 380 22.16 -13.26 -19.00
C THR A 380 20.87 -12.61 -19.52
N ILE A 381 19.76 -12.75 -18.80
CA ILE A 381 18.42 -12.37 -19.25
C ILE A 381 18.11 -10.92 -18.88
N ALA A 382 18.17 -10.58 -17.58
CA ALA A 382 17.96 -9.22 -17.10
C ALA A 382 18.93 -8.22 -17.75
N CYS A 383 20.20 -8.62 -17.92
CA CYS A 383 21.19 -7.83 -18.62
C CYS A 383 20.89 -7.66 -20.13
N SER A 384 20.30 -8.68 -20.78
CA SER A 384 19.89 -8.58 -22.19
C SER A 384 18.70 -7.65 -22.38
N LEU A 385 17.71 -7.71 -21.48
CA LEU A 385 16.54 -6.83 -21.49
C LEU A 385 16.89 -5.39 -21.12
N ASP A 386 17.72 -5.19 -20.11
CA ASP A 386 18.24 -3.87 -19.70
C ASP A 386 19.05 -3.22 -20.83
N SER A 387 19.93 -3.99 -21.47
CA SER A 387 20.67 -3.51 -22.65
C SER A 387 19.75 -3.22 -23.83
N LEU A 388 18.72 -4.03 -24.06
CA LEU A 388 17.73 -3.80 -25.12
C LEU A 388 16.86 -2.56 -24.82
N ASP A 389 16.57 -2.26 -23.56
CA ASP A 389 15.84 -1.06 -23.18
C ASP A 389 16.69 0.20 -23.38
N HIS A 390 17.91 0.22 -22.83
CA HIS A 390 18.76 1.41 -22.88
C HIS A 390 19.43 1.64 -24.24
N ASN A 391 19.84 0.57 -24.93
CA ASN A 391 20.61 0.66 -26.17
C ASN A 391 19.81 0.22 -27.41
N GLY A 392 18.65 -0.42 -27.25
CA GLY A 392 17.84 -0.88 -28.37
C GLY A 392 17.19 0.27 -29.13
N LYS A 393 17.33 0.28 -30.46
CA LYS A 393 16.59 1.21 -31.33
C LYS A 393 15.11 0.81 -31.35
N PHE A 394 14.23 1.79 -31.13
CA PHE A 394 12.80 1.59 -31.30
C PHE A 394 12.49 1.32 -32.78
N ARG A 395 11.94 0.14 -33.09
CA ARG A 395 11.62 -0.31 -34.44
C ARG A 395 10.11 -0.51 -34.59
N THR A 396 9.55 0.10 -35.64
CA THR A 396 8.18 -0.18 -36.09
C THR A 396 8.24 -0.98 -37.37
N THR A 397 7.55 -2.13 -37.44
CA THR A 397 7.47 -2.93 -38.67
C THR A 397 6.03 -3.31 -38.95
N PHE A 398 5.69 -3.41 -40.24
CA PHE A 398 4.39 -3.87 -40.71
C PHE A 398 4.60 -4.88 -41.85
N ASN A 399 4.18 -6.13 -41.65
CA ASN A 399 4.29 -7.20 -42.64
C ASN A 399 3.08 -8.15 -42.58
N PHE A 400 2.84 -8.94 -43.63
CA PHE A 400 1.80 -9.98 -43.59
C PHE A 400 2.08 -11.04 -42.51
N VAL A 401 3.33 -11.52 -42.49
CA VAL A 401 3.91 -12.34 -41.43
C VAL A 401 5.17 -11.62 -41.00
N ASP A 402 5.11 -10.92 -39.88
CA ASP A 402 6.23 -10.20 -39.33
C ASP A 402 7.04 -11.15 -38.45
N THR A 403 8.25 -11.52 -38.88
CA THR A 403 9.14 -12.38 -38.10
C THR A 403 10.46 -11.66 -37.88
N ASP A 404 10.84 -11.49 -36.62
CA ASP A 404 12.12 -10.94 -36.22
C ASP A 404 12.96 -12.03 -35.56
N SER A 405 14.23 -12.14 -35.98
CA SER A 405 15.17 -13.10 -35.42
C SER A 405 16.10 -12.48 -34.39
N ASP A 406 16.18 -11.15 -34.34
CA ASP A 406 17.04 -10.40 -33.44
C ASP A 406 16.24 -9.81 -32.25
N PRO A 407 16.90 -9.46 -31.13
CA PRO A 407 16.27 -8.74 -30.05
C PRO A 407 15.61 -7.44 -30.53
N ARG A 408 14.41 -7.16 -30.02
CA ARG A 408 13.58 -6.07 -30.54
C ARG A 408 13.05 -5.16 -29.46
N LYS A 409 13.26 -3.84 -29.63
CA LYS A 409 12.49 -2.80 -28.94
C LYS A 409 11.51 -2.14 -29.90
N GLY A 410 10.22 -2.06 -29.59
CA GLY A 410 9.23 -1.27 -30.32
C GLY A 410 7.95 -1.98 -30.75
N LEU A 411 7.32 -1.50 -31.83
CA LEU A 411 5.99 -1.92 -32.29
C LEU A 411 6.09 -2.91 -33.47
N GLN A 412 5.64 -4.15 -33.28
CA GLN A 412 5.60 -5.18 -34.32
C GLN A 412 4.16 -5.42 -34.78
N LEU A 413 3.88 -5.09 -36.05
CA LEU A 413 2.54 -5.22 -36.64
C LEU A 413 2.56 -6.33 -37.70
N GLY A 414 1.96 -7.48 -37.40
CA GLY A 414 1.74 -8.54 -38.38
C GLY A 414 0.30 -8.55 -38.87
N LEU A 415 0.02 -8.56 -40.18
CA LEU A 415 -1.37 -8.69 -40.64
C LEU A 415 -1.97 -10.01 -40.12
N PHE A 416 -1.25 -11.11 -40.28
CA PHE A 416 -1.67 -12.41 -39.77
C PHE A 416 -0.87 -12.80 -38.52
N VAL A 417 0.45 -12.75 -38.59
CA VAL A 417 1.32 -13.25 -37.51
C VAL A 417 2.41 -12.24 -37.21
N ALA A 418 2.64 -11.95 -35.93
CA ALA A 418 3.83 -11.27 -35.43
C ALA A 418 4.64 -12.25 -34.57
N ARG A 419 5.91 -12.47 -34.90
CA ARG A 419 6.77 -13.46 -34.26
C ARG A 419 8.13 -12.86 -33.94
N THR A 420 8.61 -13.09 -32.72
CA THR A 420 9.97 -12.74 -32.30
C THR A 420 10.67 -14.00 -31.79
N LYS A 421 11.85 -14.31 -32.34
CA LYS A 421 12.64 -15.48 -31.92
C LYS A 421 13.57 -15.20 -30.73
N ASP A 422 13.81 -13.92 -30.42
CA ASP A 422 14.65 -13.46 -29.32
C ASP A 422 13.86 -12.52 -28.39
N TYR A 423 14.54 -11.87 -27.44
CA TYR A 423 13.92 -10.97 -26.46
C TYR A 423 13.16 -9.81 -27.12
N MET A 424 12.01 -9.45 -26.55
CA MET A 424 11.20 -8.33 -27.04
C MET A 424 10.78 -7.38 -25.93
N LEU A 425 10.99 -6.08 -26.14
CA LEU A 425 10.43 -5.00 -25.34
C LEU A 425 9.49 -4.15 -26.21
N GLY A 426 8.20 -4.17 -25.95
CA GLY A 426 7.23 -3.33 -26.66
C GLY A 426 5.93 -4.05 -26.99
N THR A 427 5.40 -3.81 -28.19
CA THR A 427 4.04 -4.20 -28.53
C THR A 427 4.00 -5.12 -29.76
N GLN A 428 3.37 -6.29 -29.65
CA GLN A 428 3.00 -7.12 -30.79
C GLN A 428 1.51 -6.98 -31.07
N VAL A 429 1.15 -6.70 -32.33
CA VAL A 429 -0.23 -6.66 -32.79
C VAL A 429 -0.38 -7.51 -34.04
N SER A 430 -1.39 -8.39 -34.06
CA SER A 430 -1.73 -9.14 -35.28
C SER A 430 -3.18 -9.63 -35.32
N LEU A 431 -3.67 -10.05 -36.49
CA LEU A 431 -5.01 -10.62 -36.57
C LEU A 431 -5.05 -12.06 -36.02
N ILE A 432 -4.06 -12.91 -36.28
CA ILE A 432 -4.13 -14.34 -35.91
C ILE A 432 -3.26 -14.65 -34.70
N ALA A 433 -1.96 -14.38 -34.74
CA ALA A 433 -1.09 -14.82 -33.65
C ALA A 433 0.11 -13.92 -33.37
N ASN A 434 0.32 -13.61 -32.09
CA ASN A 434 1.55 -13.04 -31.59
C ASN A 434 2.36 -14.11 -30.87
N ILE A 435 3.63 -14.32 -31.26
CA ILE A 435 4.48 -15.39 -30.75
C ILE A 435 5.82 -14.80 -30.30
N ALA A 436 6.09 -14.81 -29.00
CA ALA A 436 7.40 -14.57 -28.42
C ALA A 436 8.04 -15.92 -28.03
N GLN A 437 9.18 -16.26 -28.65
CA GLN A 437 9.88 -17.50 -28.33
C GLN A 437 10.73 -17.42 -27.07
N LYS A 438 11.14 -16.20 -26.68
CA LYS A 438 11.83 -15.90 -25.42
C LYS A 438 11.01 -14.90 -24.62
N GLU A 439 11.65 -14.24 -23.67
CA GLU A 439 11.00 -13.27 -22.81
C GLU A 439 10.49 -12.05 -23.57
N MET A 440 9.30 -11.61 -23.19
CA MET A 440 8.65 -10.44 -23.75
C MET A 440 8.10 -9.54 -22.66
N HIS A 441 8.40 -8.26 -22.75
CA HIS A 441 7.94 -7.21 -21.85
C HIS A 441 7.10 -6.21 -22.65
N GLY A 442 5.85 -5.99 -22.25
CA GLY A 442 4.94 -5.02 -22.85
C GLY A 442 3.56 -5.57 -23.18
N LEU A 443 3.10 -5.40 -24.42
CA LEU A 443 1.72 -5.69 -24.82
C LEU A 443 1.66 -6.68 -25.99
N GLN A 444 0.90 -7.77 -25.84
CA GLN A 444 0.47 -8.60 -26.97
C GLN A 444 -1.02 -8.41 -27.21
N ALA A 445 -1.42 -8.00 -28.42
CA ALA A 445 -2.81 -7.81 -28.80
C ALA A 445 -3.13 -8.56 -30.10
N THR A 446 -4.09 -9.48 -30.06
CA THR A 446 -4.50 -10.23 -31.27
C THR A 446 -5.97 -10.63 -31.23
N THR A 447 -6.53 -11.12 -32.33
CA THR A 447 -7.89 -11.69 -32.30
C THR A 447 -7.87 -13.14 -31.86
N ILE A 448 -6.90 -13.97 -32.29
CA ILE A 448 -6.89 -15.40 -31.96
C ILE A 448 -5.96 -15.72 -30.79
N ALA A 449 -4.64 -15.78 -30.96
CA ALA A 449 -3.75 -16.33 -29.92
C ALA A 449 -2.47 -15.54 -29.64
N ASN A 450 -2.25 -15.20 -28.36
CA ASN A 450 -0.96 -14.71 -27.87
C ASN A 450 -0.19 -15.85 -27.21
N VAL A 451 1.09 -15.99 -27.55
CA VAL A 451 1.97 -17.05 -27.03
C VAL A 451 3.28 -16.43 -26.60
N ALA A 452 3.61 -16.52 -25.32
CA ALA A 452 4.94 -16.29 -24.77
C ALA A 452 5.47 -17.61 -24.23
N LYS A 453 6.54 -18.14 -24.84
CA LYS A 453 7.02 -19.50 -24.48
C LYS A 453 7.72 -19.55 -23.12
N ASP A 454 8.43 -18.48 -22.78
CA ASP A 454 9.21 -18.35 -21.54
C ASP A 454 8.48 -17.40 -20.58
N HIS A 455 9.09 -16.26 -20.22
CA HIS A 455 8.51 -15.27 -19.33
C HIS A 455 7.79 -14.13 -20.08
N PHE A 456 6.67 -13.65 -19.55
CA PHE A 456 5.93 -12.52 -20.09
C PHE A 456 5.64 -11.48 -19.01
N GLU A 457 6.09 -10.25 -19.21
CA GLU A 457 5.76 -9.12 -18.34
C GLU A 457 4.83 -8.14 -19.08
N GLY A 458 3.69 -7.79 -18.48
CA GLY A 458 2.76 -6.80 -19.02
C GLY A 458 1.36 -7.35 -19.32
N ALA A 459 0.80 -7.08 -20.51
CA ALA A 459 -0.59 -7.42 -20.84
C ALA A 459 -0.73 -8.29 -22.11
N GLN A 460 -1.42 -9.43 -22.02
CA GLN A 460 -1.86 -10.22 -23.18
C GLN A 460 -3.37 -10.07 -23.39
N LEU A 461 -3.78 -9.56 -24.55
CA LEU A 461 -5.16 -9.34 -24.96
C LEU A 461 -5.47 -10.18 -26.20
N SER A 462 -6.40 -11.13 -26.08
CA SER A 462 -6.87 -11.93 -27.21
C SER A 462 -8.38 -12.14 -27.17
N SER A 463 -9.00 -12.54 -28.28
CA SER A 463 -10.38 -13.06 -28.19
C SER A 463 -10.36 -14.54 -27.81
N VAL A 464 -9.45 -15.35 -28.37
CA VAL A 464 -9.44 -16.78 -28.08
C VAL A 464 -8.49 -17.12 -26.93
N ALA A 465 -7.18 -17.12 -27.14
CA ALA A 465 -6.24 -17.73 -26.20
C ALA A 465 -5.04 -16.85 -25.84
N ASN A 466 -4.68 -16.82 -24.56
CA ASN A 466 -3.37 -16.36 -24.09
C ASN A 466 -2.62 -17.52 -23.45
N TYR A 467 -1.35 -17.68 -23.82
CA TYR A 467 -0.43 -18.64 -23.22
C TYR A 467 0.85 -17.92 -22.80
N ALA A 468 1.31 -18.21 -21.58
CA ALA A 468 2.61 -17.81 -21.09
C ALA A 468 3.28 -18.99 -20.37
N GLY A 469 4.60 -19.14 -20.47
CA GLY A 469 5.35 -20.04 -19.59
C GLY A 469 5.18 -19.59 -18.14
N SER A 470 5.67 -18.39 -17.84
CA SER A 470 5.33 -17.60 -16.64
C SER A 470 4.86 -16.21 -17.06
N PHE A 471 4.06 -15.54 -16.23
CA PHE A 471 3.74 -14.13 -16.48
C PHE A 471 3.69 -13.29 -15.22
N ASP A 472 4.04 -12.01 -15.37
CA ASP A 472 3.83 -10.94 -14.39
C ASP A 472 2.99 -9.83 -15.04
N GLY A 473 1.70 -9.75 -14.69
CA GLY A 473 0.78 -8.75 -15.25
C GLY A 473 -0.64 -9.23 -15.47
N ALA A 474 -1.17 -9.13 -16.70
CA ALA A 474 -2.57 -9.45 -17.00
C ALA A 474 -2.74 -10.29 -18.28
N GLN A 475 -3.51 -11.38 -18.19
CA GLN A 475 -4.00 -12.13 -19.34
C GLN A 475 -5.52 -11.96 -19.44
N VAL A 476 -5.98 -11.37 -20.54
CA VAL A 476 -7.40 -11.15 -20.82
C VAL A 476 -7.76 -11.82 -22.13
N SER A 477 -8.68 -12.79 -22.06
CA SER A 477 -9.22 -13.45 -23.23
C SER A 477 -10.72 -13.70 -23.08
N SER A 478 -11.44 -13.85 -24.19
CA SER A 478 -12.84 -14.25 -24.11
C SER A 478 -13.01 -15.77 -23.92
N THR A 479 -11.95 -16.57 -24.10
CA THR A 479 -12.04 -18.03 -23.91
C THR A 479 -11.05 -18.58 -22.90
N VAL A 480 -9.74 -18.61 -23.18
CA VAL A 480 -8.77 -19.35 -22.36
C VAL A 480 -7.49 -18.57 -22.06
N ASN A 481 -7.09 -18.54 -20.79
CA ASN A 481 -5.78 -18.07 -20.34
C ASN A 481 -5.03 -19.22 -19.68
N ILE A 482 -3.76 -19.42 -20.06
CA ILE A 482 -2.92 -20.50 -19.56
C ILE A 482 -1.58 -19.93 -19.09
N SER A 483 -1.19 -20.27 -17.87
CA SER A 483 0.18 -20.15 -17.37
C SER A 483 0.68 -21.50 -16.86
N LYS A 484 1.95 -21.83 -17.16
CA LYS A 484 2.53 -23.12 -16.81
C LYS A 484 3.28 -23.09 -15.49
N ASP A 485 4.11 -22.06 -15.32
CA ASP A 485 5.02 -21.88 -14.20
C ASP A 485 4.51 -20.77 -13.27
N LYS A 486 5.24 -20.53 -12.17
CA LYS A 486 4.88 -19.52 -11.18
C LYS A 486 4.70 -18.15 -11.84
N SER A 487 3.56 -17.53 -11.58
CA SER A 487 3.13 -16.28 -12.21
C SER A 487 2.54 -15.33 -11.17
N SER A 488 2.53 -14.03 -11.47
CA SER A 488 1.92 -12.99 -10.65
C SER A 488 0.94 -12.16 -11.47
N GLY A 489 -0.20 -11.80 -10.87
CA GLY A 489 -1.17 -10.90 -11.48
C GLY A 489 -2.54 -11.50 -11.76
N ALA A 490 -3.17 -11.15 -12.89
CA ALA A 490 -4.60 -11.41 -13.14
C ALA A 490 -4.86 -12.21 -14.42
N GLN A 491 -5.76 -13.20 -14.32
CA GLN A 491 -6.34 -13.90 -15.49
C GLN A 491 -7.85 -13.64 -15.57
N ILE A 492 -8.31 -13.17 -16.72
CA ILE A 492 -9.73 -12.84 -16.98
C ILE A 492 -10.17 -13.55 -18.28
N GLY A 493 -11.15 -14.45 -18.18
CA GLY A 493 -11.70 -15.15 -19.35
C GLY A 493 -12.78 -16.18 -19.01
N ILE A 494 -13.15 -17.09 -19.92
CA ILE A 494 -14.10 -18.16 -19.57
C ILE A 494 -13.40 -19.29 -18.82
N VAL A 495 -12.16 -19.60 -19.20
CA VAL A 495 -11.33 -20.64 -18.60
C VAL A 495 -9.96 -20.05 -18.25
N ASN A 496 -9.59 -20.06 -16.98
CA ASN A 496 -8.27 -19.65 -16.51
C ASN A 496 -7.55 -20.84 -15.90
N ILE A 497 -6.34 -21.13 -16.37
CA ILE A 497 -5.53 -22.27 -15.94
C ILE A 497 -4.16 -21.75 -15.51
N ALA A 498 -3.82 -21.97 -14.25
CA ALA A 498 -2.46 -21.84 -13.72
C ALA A 498 -1.99 -23.22 -13.27
N VAL A 499 -1.10 -23.84 -14.04
CA VAL A 499 -0.65 -25.22 -13.77
C VAL A 499 0.12 -25.29 -12.45
N ASP A 500 0.88 -24.25 -12.10
CA ASP A 500 1.56 -24.10 -10.82
C ASP A 500 0.94 -22.94 -9.99
N THR A 501 1.74 -21.99 -9.51
CA THR A 501 1.27 -20.94 -8.59
C THR A 501 0.92 -19.65 -9.33
N LEU A 502 -0.26 -19.09 -9.05
CA LEU A 502 -0.65 -17.74 -9.47
C LEU A 502 -0.80 -16.84 -8.24
N ASN A 503 0.18 -15.99 -7.99
CA ASN A 503 0.09 -14.94 -6.98
C ASN A 503 -0.82 -13.80 -7.47
N GLY A 504 -2.13 -13.97 -7.28
CA GLY A 504 -3.11 -12.98 -7.69
C GLY A 504 -4.51 -13.54 -7.88
N LEU A 505 -5.19 -13.08 -8.92
CA LEU A 505 -6.64 -13.24 -9.10
C LEU A 505 -6.98 -13.96 -10.40
N GLN A 506 -7.92 -14.91 -10.34
CA GLN A 506 -8.61 -15.45 -11.52
C GLN A 506 -10.08 -15.03 -11.50
N VAL A 507 -10.55 -14.41 -12.59
CA VAL A 507 -11.97 -14.07 -12.81
C VAL A 507 -12.45 -14.79 -14.05
N SER A 508 -13.51 -15.59 -13.92
CA SER A 508 -14.11 -16.25 -15.08
C SER A 508 -15.62 -16.38 -15.07
N ALA A 509 -16.18 -16.72 -16.23
CA ALA A 509 -17.56 -17.16 -16.35
C ALA A 509 -17.70 -18.69 -16.26
N GLY A 510 -16.63 -19.44 -16.54
CA GLY A 510 -16.64 -20.90 -16.61
C GLY A 510 -15.81 -21.55 -15.50
N VAL A 511 -14.50 -21.64 -15.71
CA VAL A 511 -13.61 -22.43 -14.86
C VAL A 511 -12.37 -21.64 -14.47
N ASN A 512 -12.01 -21.69 -13.19
CA ASN A 512 -10.70 -21.31 -12.71
C ASN A 512 -10.00 -22.53 -12.13
N TYR A 513 -8.79 -22.81 -12.60
CA TYR A 513 -7.92 -23.86 -12.07
C TYR A 513 -6.57 -23.26 -11.69
N ALA A 514 -6.10 -23.55 -10.48
CA ALA A 514 -4.75 -23.20 -10.04
C ALA A 514 -4.19 -24.26 -9.09
N LYS A 515 -2.88 -24.53 -9.08
CA LYS A 515 -2.31 -25.30 -7.95
C LYS A 515 -2.36 -24.45 -6.68
N ALA A 516 -1.90 -23.20 -6.76
CA ALA A 516 -1.98 -22.24 -5.67
C ALA A 516 -2.42 -20.86 -6.17
N THR A 517 -3.33 -20.19 -5.47
CA THR A 517 -3.73 -18.82 -5.83
C THR A 517 -4.30 -18.03 -4.65
N ASP A 518 -4.42 -16.71 -4.79
CA ASP A 518 -4.95 -15.86 -3.73
C ASP A 518 -6.48 -15.78 -3.79
N LEU A 519 -7.05 -15.52 -4.97
CA LEU A 519 -8.49 -15.37 -5.13
C LEU A 519 -8.97 -15.96 -6.46
N GLN A 520 -10.04 -16.75 -6.42
CA GLN A 520 -10.76 -17.19 -7.61
C GLN A 520 -12.23 -16.76 -7.54
N VAL A 521 -12.71 -16.15 -8.61
CA VAL A 521 -14.11 -15.73 -8.77
C VAL A 521 -14.63 -16.30 -10.07
N THR A 522 -15.72 -17.07 -10.02
CA THR A 522 -16.35 -17.58 -11.25
C THR A 522 -17.85 -17.79 -11.14
N ALA A 523 -18.55 -17.93 -12.25
CA ALA A 523 -19.93 -18.41 -12.23
C ALA A 523 -20.01 -19.95 -12.22
N GLY A 524 -19.04 -20.65 -12.84
CA GLY A 524 -19.04 -22.11 -12.93
C GLY A 524 -18.31 -22.81 -11.79
N VAL A 525 -17.02 -23.09 -11.96
CA VAL A 525 -16.24 -23.95 -11.05
C VAL A 525 -14.86 -23.36 -10.72
N ASN A 526 -14.54 -23.24 -9.43
CA ASN A 526 -13.19 -22.95 -8.96
C ASN A 526 -12.54 -24.23 -8.42
N VAL A 527 -11.33 -24.53 -8.88
CA VAL A 527 -10.52 -25.67 -8.41
C VAL A 527 -9.15 -25.14 -7.99
N ALA A 528 -8.73 -25.47 -6.76
CA ALA A 528 -7.38 -25.18 -6.30
C ALA A 528 -6.78 -26.29 -5.42
N GLN A 529 -5.46 -26.46 -5.35
CA GLN A 529 -4.88 -27.21 -4.23
C GLN A 529 -4.81 -26.32 -2.99
N THR A 530 -4.29 -25.09 -3.14
CA THR A 530 -4.24 -24.10 -2.07
C THR A 530 -4.82 -22.77 -2.53
N THR A 531 -5.73 -22.21 -1.75
CA THR A 531 -6.31 -20.89 -2.04
C THR A 531 -6.56 -20.09 -0.77
N LYS A 532 -6.42 -18.75 -0.82
CA LYS A 532 -6.90 -17.92 0.30
C LYS A 532 -8.43 -17.84 0.24
N SER A 533 -8.98 -17.54 -0.93
CA SER A 533 -10.42 -17.28 -1.08
C SER A 533 -10.98 -17.81 -2.41
N GLN A 534 -12.18 -18.38 -2.39
CA GLN A 534 -12.95 -18.71 -3.59
C GLN A 534 -14.38 -18.17 -3.49
N ALA A 535 -14.89 -17.60 -4.57
CA ALA A 535 -16.28 -17.16 -4.71
C ALA A 535 -16.88 -17.73 -6.01
N VAL A 536 -18.03 -18.39 -5.92
CA VAL A 536 -18.64 -19.06 -7.09
C VAL A 536 -20.16 -19.09 -7.03
N ALA A 537 -20.83 -19.16 -8.19
CA ALA A 537 -22.25 -19.54 -8.21
C ALA A 537 -22.41 -21.07 -8.16
N GLY A 538 -21.68 -21.82 -8.97
CA GLY A 538 -21.63 -23.29 -8.95
C GLY A 538 -20.82 -23.90 -7.80
N VAL A 539 -19.60 -24.35 -8.08
CA VAL A 539 -18.83 -25.25 -7.20
C VAL A 539 -17.43 -24.72 -6.88
N ASN A 540 -17.07 -24.70 -5.60
CA ASN A 540 -15.71 -24.48 -5.12
C ASN A 540 -15.13 -25.80 -4.64
N TYR A 541 -13.94 -26.16 -5.14
CA TYR A 541 -13.14 -27.26 -4.61
C TYR A 541 -11.74 -26.77 -4.26
N ALA A 542 -11.28 -27.09 -3.04
CA ALA A 542 -9.90 -26.84 -2.64
C ALA A 542 -9.34 -27.86 -1.65
N THR A 543 -8.10 -28.33 -1.84
CA THR A 543 -7.46 -29.16 -0.78
C THR A 543 -7.27 -28.33 0.50
N LYS A 544 -6.79 -27.10 0.38
CA LYS A 544 -6.63 -26.16 1.49
C LYS A 544 -7.20 -24.79 1.11
N SER A 545 -8.16 -24.31 1.90
CA SER A 545 -8.77 -22.99 1.72
C SER A 545 -8.86 -22.21 3.03
N LYS A 546 -8.95 -20.88 2.97
CA LYS A 546 -9.34 -20.08 4.14
C LYS A 546 -10.81 -19.71 4.09
N VAL A 547 -11.26 -19.23 2.95
CA VAL A 547 -12.63 -18.76 2.73
C VAL A 547 -13.19 -19.38 1.46
N GLN A 548 -14.37 -19.99 1.53
CA GLN A 548 -15.13 -20.41 0.36
C GLN A 548 -16.55 -19.87 0.43
N VAL A 549 -17.01 -19.23 -0.65
CA VAL A 549 -18.38 -18.76 -0.80
C VAL A 549 -18.93 -19.33 -2.10
N ALA A 550 -20.03 -20.09 -2.02
CA ALA A 550 -20.69 -20.69 -3.17
C ALA A 550 -22.20 -20.48 -3.06
N ALA A 551 -22.88 -20.16 -4.16
CA ALA A 551 -24.34 -20.28 -4.19
C ALA A 551 -24.77 -21.77 -4.21
N GLY A 552 -23.94 -22.66 -4.78
CA GLY A 552 -24.12 -24.11 -4.77
C GLY A 552 -23.31 -24.80 -3.67
N VAL A 553 -22.14 -25.32 -4.05
CA VAL A 553 -21.37 -26.27 -3.23
C VAL A 553 -19.97 -25.76 -2.92
N ASN A 554 -19.57 -25.83 -1.65
CA ASN A 554 -18.19 -25.72 -1.22
C ASN A 554 -17.67 -27.08 -0.78
N ALA A 555 -16.52 -27.49 -1.30
CA ALA A 555 -15.84 -28.71 -0.89
C ALA A 555 -14.37 -28.41 -0.59
N SER A 556 -13.90 -28.87 0.57
CA SER A 556 -12.48 -28.80 0.89
C SER A 556 -11.97 -29.98 1.71
N HIS A 557 -10.65 -30.20 1.70
CA HIS A 557 -10.05 -31.12 2.67
C HIS A 557 -9.77 -30.40 3.98
N VAL A 558 -9.21 -29.19 3.92
CA VAL A 558 -8.99 -28.32 5.09
C VAL A 558 -9.52 -26.92 4.79
N ASN A 559 -10.36 -26.39 5.68
CA ASN A 559 -10.80 -25.00 5.65
C ASN A 559 -10.47 -24.27 6.96
N GLU A 560 -9.82 -23.11 6.85
CA GLU A 560 -9.27 -22.39 8.00
C GLU A 560 -10.24 -21.36 8.62
N LYS A 561 -11.17 -20.77 7.87
CA LYS A 561 -12.02 -19.67 8.38
C LYS A 561 -13.52 -19.83 8.17
N VAL A 562 -14.02 -19.82 6.95
CA VAL A 562 -15.48 -19.83 6.72
C VAL A 562 -15.83 -20.51 5.39
N GLN A 563 -16.89 -21.31 5.40
CA GLN A 563 -17.57 -21.77 4.18
C GLN A 563 -19.02 -21.28 4.21
N ILE A 564 -19.49 -20.68 3.12
CA ILE A 564 -20.87 -20.21 2.97
C ILE A 564 -21.44 -20.77 1.67
N GLY A 565 -22.52 -21.55 1.75
CA GLY A 565 -23.20 -22.06 0.57
C GLY A 565 -24.33 -23.03 0.89
N VAL A 566 -25.07 -23.48 -0.13
CA VAL A 566 -26.19 -24.41 0.08
C VAL A 566 -25.70 -25.72 0.68
N VAL A 567 -24.59 -26.25 0.15
CA VAL A 567 -23.90 -27.41 0.70
C VAL A 567 -22.44 -27.06 0.99
N ASN A 568 -22.01 -27.31 2.23
CA ASN A 568 -20.62 -27.17 2.64
C ASN A 568 -20.06 -28.54 3.06
N TYR A 569 -18.90 -28.89 2.52
CA TYR A 569 -18.17 -30.11 2.84
C TYR A 569 -16.72 -29.79 3.21
N ALA A 570 -16.25 -30.35 4.33
CA ALA A 570 -14.86 -30.29 4.75
C ALA A 570 -14.42 -31.58 5.44
N THR A 571 -13.23 -32.10 5.17
CA THR A 571 -12.67 -33.17 6.02
C THR A 571 -12.28 -32.60 7.39
N ASN A 572 -11.61 -31.45 7.41
CA ASN A 572 -11.19 -30.74 8.63
C ASN A 572 -11.56 -29.26 8.54
N GLU A 573 -12.52 -28.84 9.35
CA GLU A 573 -13.06 -27.47 9.41
C GLU A 573 -12.62 -26.79 10.71
N LYS A 574 -11.68 -25.86 10.60
CA LYS A 574 -11.30 -24.97 11.72
C LYS A 574 -12.21 -23.74 11.81
N GLY A 575 -12.84 -23.45 10.68
CA GLY A 575 -13.75 -22.34 10.47
C GLY A 575 -15.18 -22.63 10.92
N ARG A 576 -16.11 -21.80 10.45
CA ARG A 576 -17.56 -22.03 10.60
C ARG A 576 -18.18 -22.23 9.22
N GLN A 577 -19.04 -23.23 9.09
CA GLN A 577 -19.85 -23.44 7.90
C GLN A 577 -21.24 -22.82 8.08
N TRP A 578 -21.75 -22.17 7.04
CA TRP A 578 -23.09 -21.58 6.97
C TRP A 578 -23.77 -22.10 5.72
N GLY A 579 -24.84 -22.88 5.89
CA GLY A 579 -25.50 -23.52 4.76
C GLY A 579 -26.76 -24.26 5.13
N ILE A 580 -27.47 -24.77 4.12
CA ILE A 580 -28.62 -25.65 4.38
C ILE A 580 -28.10 -27.00 4.88
N VAL A 581 -27.06 -27.52 4.23
CA VAL A 581 -26.40 -28.78 4.57
C VAL A 581 -24.92 -28.53 4.85
N ASN A 582 -24.45 -28.91 6.02
CA ASN A 582 -23.06 -28.81 6.44
C ASN A 582 -22.53 -30.21 6.78
N ILE A 583 -21.44 -30.62 6.15
CA ILE A 583 -20.83 -31.93 6.30
C ILE A 583 -19.37 -31.74 6.69
N CYS A 584 -18.96 -32.39 7.77
CA CYS A 584 -17.64 -32.18 8.35
C CYS A 584 -17.16 -33.42 9.09
N ALA A 585 -16.01 -34.00 8.74
CA ALA A 585 -15.51 -35.16 9.51
C ALA A 585 -14.94 -34.73 10.87
N HIS A 586 -14.22 -33.61 10.92
CA HIS A 586 -13.73 -33.00 12.14
C HIS A 586 -13.93 -31.48 12.12
N CYS A 587 -14.78 -30.98 13.02
CA CYS A 587 -15.13 -29.57 13.14
C CYS A 587 -14.68 -29.00 14.48
N GLU A 588 -13.93 -27.90 14.45
CA GLU A 588 -13.53 -27.15 15.65
C GLU A 588 -14.62 -26.17 16.12
N LYS A 589 -15.47 -25.68 15.22
CA LYS A 589 -16.59 -24.78 15.52
C LYS A 589 -17.91 -25.36 15.03
N SER A 590 -19.01 -24.98 15.68
CA SER A 590 -20.34 -25.43 15.29
C SER A 590 -20.79 -24.82 13.96
N PRO A 591 -21.14 -25.65 12.96
CA PRO A 591 -21.82 -25.21 11.76
C PRO A 591 -23.23 -24.67 12.06
N VAL A 592 -23.73 -23.84 11.17
CA VAL A 592 -25.09 -23.29 11.23
C VAL A 592 -25.83 -23.73 9.97
N GLY A 593 -26.87 -24.53 10.15
CA GLY A 593 -27.67 -25.06 9.05
C GLY A 593 -28.80 -25.96 9.50
N ILE A 594 -29.66 -26.38 8.58
CA ILE A 594 -30.78 -27.28 8.88
C ILE A 594 -30.26 -28.70 9.10
N VAL A 595 -29.32 -29.15 8.27
CA VAL A 595 -28.73 -30.48 8.36
C VAL A 595 -27.23 -30.36 8.61
N ASN A 596 -26.77 -30.76 9.81
CA ASN A 596 -25.36 -30.70 10.21
C ASN A 596 -24.82 -32.11 10.51
N ILE A 597 -24.03 -32.65 9.59
CA ILE A 597 -23.49 -34.01 9.58
C ILE A 597 -22.02 -33.92 10.04
N ILE A 598 -21.76 -34.03 11.35
CA ILE A 598 -20.47 -33.66 11.98
C ILE A 598 -19.78 -34.85 12.66
N GLY A 599 -18.74 -35.44 12.06
CA GLY A 599 -18.12 -36.71 12.51
C GLY A 599 -17.71 -36.75 13.98
N ASN A 600 -17.19 -35.66 14.53
CA ASN A 600 -16.83 -35.51 15.94
C ASN A 600 -17.94 -34.90 16.83
N GLY A 601 -19.14 -34.69 16.29
CA GLY A 601 -20.27 -34.02 16.93
C GLY A 601 -21.35 -34.97 17.46
N VAL A 602 -22.59 -34.44 17.49
CA VAL A 602 -23.80 -35.08 18.01
C VAL A 602 -24.61 -35.67 16.86
N TRP A 603 -25.02 -36.93 17.05
CA TRP A 603 -25.86 -37.71 16.15
C TRP A 603 -26.73 -38.61 17.00
N SER A 604 -27.88 -38.12 17.42
CA SER A 604 -28.76 -38.91 18.28
C SER A 604 -30.18 -38.92 17.76
N ALA A 605 -30.84 -40.05 18.01
CA ALA A 605 -32.26 -40.25 17.74
C ALA A 605 -32.95 -40.54 19.07
N THR A 606 -34.02 -39.80 19.38
CA THR A 606 -34.76 -39.97 20.63
C THR A 606 -36.23 -40.21 20.34
N PRO A 607 -36.67 -41.47 20.21
CA PRO A 607 -38.08 -41.81 20.41
C PRO A 607 -38.54 -41.39 21.81
N TYR A 608 -39.66 -40.69 21.89
CA TYR A 608 -40.20 -40.18 23.15
C TYR A 608 -41.72 -40.28 23.23
N MET A 609 -42.22 -40.20 24.46
CA MET A 609 -43.61 -39.92 24.78
C MET A 609 -43.70 -38.68 25.66
N ASN A 610 -44.83 -37.96 25.58
CA ASN A 610 -45.04 -36.73 26.35
C ASN A 610 -46.45 -36.63 26.96
N GLU A 611 -46.71 -35.53 27.67
CA GLU A 611 -47.95 -35.27 28.41
C GLU A 611 -49.22 -35.15 27.54
N MET A 612 -49.06 -34.89 26.23
CA MET A 612 -50.17 -34.85 25.26
C MET A 612 -50.60 -36.24 24.80
N GLY A 613 -49.92 -37.30 25.24
CA GLY A 613 -50.08 -38.62 24.66
C GLY A 613 -49.45 -38.71 23.27
N ALA A 614 -48.47 -37.86 22.96
CA ALA A 614 -47.74 -37.95 21.71
C ALA A 614 -46.74 -39.11 21.77
N LEU A 615 -46.63 -39.88 20.69
CA LEU A 615 -45.52 -40.77 20.39
C LEU A 615 -44.72 -40.10 19.27
N GLY A 616 -43.52 -39.65 19.60
CA GLY A 616 -42.68 -38.88 18.70
C GLY A 616 -41.26 -39.42 18.56
N GLY A 617 -40.54 -38.88 17.60
CA GLY A 617 -39.10 -39.06 17.43
C GLY A 617 -38.44 -37.71 17.21
N SER A 618 -37.25 -37.53 17.79
CA SER A 618 -36.36 -36.40 17.48
C SER A 618 -35.04 -36.90 16.92
N LEU A 619 -34.48 -36.17 15.96
CA LEU A 619 -33.13 -36.34 15.43
C LEU A 619 -32.31 -35.12 15.76
N HIS A 620 -31.18 -35.28 16.45
CA HIS A 620 -30.25 -34.21 16.79
C HIS A 620 -28.98 -34.33 15.94
N LEU A 621 -28.67 -33.27 15.20
CA LEU A 621 -27.58 -33.22 14.22
C LEU A 621 -26.77 -31.93 14.40
N GLY A 622 -25.49 -32.06 14.79
CA GLY A 622 -24.59 -30.90 14.93
C GLY A 622 -23.46 -31.13 15.93
N THR A 623 -23.23 -30.17 16.82
CA THR A 623 -22.24 -30.25 17.90
C THR A 623 -22.93 -30.09 19.25
N ALA A 624 -22.22 -30.39 20.35
CA ALA A 624 -22.76 -30.18 21.70
C ALA A 624 -23.18 -28.72 21.94
N TYR A 625 -22.44 -27.75 21.39
CA TYR A 625 -22.75 -26.33 21.59
C TYR A 625 -23.93 -25.84 20.75
N PHE A 626 -24.17 -26.46 19.60
CA PHE A 626 -25.25 -26.11 18.69
C PHE A 626 -25.57 -27.30 17.79
N TYR A 627 -26.81 -27.78 17.86
CA TYR A 627 -27.34 -28.78 16.95
C TYR A 627 -28.74 -28.37 16.49
N THR A 628 -29.11 -28.89 15.32
CA THR A 628 -30.49 -28.80 14.82
C THR A 628 -31.24 -30.03 15.26
N ASN A 629 -32.45 -29.84 15.75
CA ASN A 629 -33.37 -30.93 16.04
C ASN A 629 -34.45 -31.01 14.94
N ILE A 630 -34.78 -32.22 14.51
CA ILE A 630 -35.89 -32.49 13.59
C ILE A 630 -36.82 -33.44 14.33
N GLU A 631 -38.05 -33.00 14.57
CA GLU A 631 -39.01 -33.73 15.37
C GLU A 631 -40.27 -34.07 14.56
N TRP A 632 -40.85 -35.23 14.83
CA TRP A 632 -42.17 -35.61 14.36
C TRP A 632 -42.92 -36.32 15.46
N ALA A 633 -44.24 -36.14 15.54
CA ALA A 633 -45.06 -36.86 16.49
C ALA A 633 -46.47 -37.13 15.97
N THR A 634 -47.01 -38.27 16.42
CA THR A 634 -48.42 -38.65 16.30
C THR A 634 -49.02 -38.77 17.69
N PHE A 635 -50.34 -38.66 17.83
CA PHE A 635 -51.00 -38.51 19.12
C PHE A 635 -51.97 -39.67 19.37
N PHE A 636 -52.00 -40.22 20.58
CA PHE A 636 -53.01 -41.20 20.97
C PHE A 636 -54.33 -40.53 21.35
N LYS A 637 -55.46 -41.18 21.05
CA LYS A 637 -56.76 -40.71 21.53
C LYS A 637 -56.84 -40.81 23.06
N LYS A 638 -57.42 -39.79 23.70
CA LYS A 638 -57.64 -39.76 25.17
C LYS A 638 -58.44 -41.01 25.59
N GLY A 639 -57.89 -41.79 26.53
CA GLY A 639 -58.48 -43.05 27.02
C GLY A 639 -58.16 -44.31 26.21
N HIS A 640 -57.49 -44.20 25.06
CA HIS A 640 -57.14 -45.30 24.15
C HIS A 640 -55.64 -45.34 23.83
N ILE A 641 -54.79 -45.01 24.82
CA ILE A 641 -53.33 -45.05 24.67
C ILE A 641 -52.89 -46.47 24.25
N PHE A 642 -52.01 -46.55 23.25
CA PHE A 642 -51.55 -47.79 22.61
C PHE A 642 -52.61 -48.57 21.80
N LYS A 643 -53.82 -48.01 21.60
CA LYS A 643 -54.89 -48.65 20.82
C LYS A 643 -55.30 -47.85 19.58
N GLU A 644 -55.48 -46.54 19.72
CA GLU A 644 -55.95 -45.67 18.63
C GLU A 644 -55.18 -44.35 18.57
N PHE A 645 -54.83 -43.93 17.35
CA PHE A 645 -54.24 -42.62 17.09
C PHE A 645 -55.29 -41.59 16.71
N GLU A 646 -55.03 -40.33 17.04
CA GLU A 646 -55.70 -39.17 16.50
C GLU A 646 -55.40 -39.02 15.01
N LYS A 647 -56.22 -38.24 14.31
CA LYS A 647 -56.06 -37.99 12.86
C LYS A 647 -55.13 -36.82 12.53
N PHE A 648 -54.54 -36.20 13.54
CA PHE A 648 -53.61 -35.10 13.39
C PHE A 648 -52.19 -35.50 13.80
N TYR A 649 -51.19 -34.80 13.24
CA TYR A 649 -49.77 -35.03 13.50
C TYR A 649 -49.00 -33.71 13.52
N GLU A 650 -47.81 -33.71 14.10
CA GLU A 650 -46.90 -32.57 14.07
C GLU A 650 -45.53 -32.94 13.50
N HIS A 651 -44.92 -32.01 12.77
CA HIS A 651 -43.50 -32.08 12.39
C HIS A 651 -42.85 -30.73 12.62
N GLY A 652 -41.59 -30.73 13.05
CA GLY A 652 -40.92 -29.53 13.49
C GLY A 652 -39.42 -29.54 13.27
N VAL A 653 -38.88 -28.33 13.25
CA VAL A 653 -37.44 -28.07 13.19
C VAL A 653 -37.12 -27.10 14.31
N GLY A 654 -36.01 -27.33 14.98
CA GLY A 654 -35.58 -26.53 16.10
C GLY A 654 -34.07 -26.55 16.28
N VAL A 655 -33.63 -25.88 17.32
CA VAL A 655 -32.22 -25.75 17.68
C VAL A 655 -32.04 -26.03 19.15
N GLY A 656 -30.89 -26.58 19.50
CA GLY A 656 -30.58 -26.89 20.87
C GLY A 656 -29.09 -26.80 21.20
N THR A 657 -28.82 -26.89 22.49
CA THR A 657 -27.47 -26.94 23.05
C THR A 657 -27.41 -27.94 24.20
N GLN A 658 -26.27 -28.59 24.35
CA GLN A 658 -25.97 -29.59 25.37
C GLN A 658 -24.90 -29.06 26.31
N PHE A 659 -25.11 -29.20 27.61
CA PHE A 659 -24.12 -28.84 28.63
C PHE A 659 -24.03 -29.92 29.70
N GLY A 660 -22.81 -30.38 29.97
CA GLY A 660 -22.57 -31.53 30.85
C GLY A 660 -21.37 -32.34 30.40
N LYS A 661 -21.43 -33.66 30.61
CA LYS A 661 -20.38 -34.59 30.18
C LYS A 661 -20.87 -35.39 28.99
N TYR A 662 -19.95 -35.86 28.15
CA TYR A 662 -20.28 -36.80 27.07
C TYR A 662 -21.13 -37.96 27.60
N GLY A 663 -22.23 -38.26 26.92
CA GLY A 663 -23.24 -39.25 27.29
C GLY A 663 -24.27 -38.80 28.34
N SER A 664 -23.85 -38.12 29.40
CA SER A 664 -24.74 -37.65 30.48
C SER A 664 -24.71 -36.13 30.63
N HIS A 665 -25.74 -35.48 30.09
CA HIS A 665 -25.78 -34.03 29.90
C HIS A 665 -27.20 -33.46 30.00
N TRP A 666 -27.27 -32.14 30.15
CA TRP A 666 -28.50 -31.38 30.02
C TRP A 666 -28.68 -30.89 28.59
N GLU A 667 -29.93 -30.78 28.16
CA GLU A 667 -30.34 -30.29 26.86
C GLU A 667 -31.26 -29.09 27.04
N LEU A 668 -31.00 -28.01 26.30
CA LEU A 668 -31.90 -26.87 26.18
C LEU A 668 -32.26 -26.70 24.72
N GLU A 669 -33.54 -26.81 24.40
CA GLU A 669 -34.03 -26.83 23.02
C GLU A 669 -35.20 -25.90 22.82
N TYR A 670 -35.31 -25.41 21.59
CA TYR A 670 -36.50 -24.74 21.08
C TYR A 670 -36.87 -25.36 19.73
N THR A 671 -38.12 -25.83 19.61
CA THR A 671 -38.62 -26.45 18.40
C THR A 671 -39.89 -25.75 17.93
N PHE A 672 -39.96 -25.45 16.64
CA PHE A 672 -41.15 -24.97 15.97
C PHE A 672 -41.77 -26.11 15.15
N PHE A 673 -43.07 -26.31 15.31
CA PHE A 673 -43.85 -27.38 14.69
C PHE A 673 -44.97 -26.81 13.83
N ASN A 674 -45.22 -27.48 12.71
CA ASN A 674 -46.47 -27.40 11.98
C ASN A 674 -47.37 -28.58 12.38
N VAL A 675 -48.65 -28.29 12.62
CA VAL A 675 -49.68 -29.26 13.03
C VAL A 675 -50.69 -29.40 11.90
N TYR A 676 -51.01 -30.63 11.51
CA TYR A 676 -51.92 -30.93 10.40
C TYR A 676 -53.04 -31.86 10.84
N ASP A 677 -54.27 -31.65 10.38
CA ASP A 677 -55.44 -32.45 10.76
C ASP A 677 -55.86 -33.51 9.73
N LYS A 678 -55.20 -33.53 8.57
CA LYS A 678 -55.32 -34.51 7.48
C LYS A 678 -54.01 -34.64 6.71
N PHE A 679 -53.79 -35.80 6.09
CA PHE A 679 -52.72 -36.03 5.11
C PHE A 679 -53.39 -36.10 3.72
N GLY A 680 -53.21 -35.08 2.88
CA GLY A 680 -53.91 -34.98 1.59
C GLY A 680 -53.13 -34.20 0.53
N VAL A 681 -53.47 -34.45 -0.74
CA VAL A 681 -52.79 -33.89 -1.94
C VAL A 681 -53.62 -32.78 -2.59
N ASP A 682 -54.79 -32.45 -2.03
CA ASP A 682 -55.69 -31.41 -2.52
C ASP A 682 -55.28 -30.02 -2.00
N GLU A 683 -55.48 -28.97 -2.81
CA GLU A 683 -55.08 -27.57 -2.52
C GLU A 683 -55.67 -27.00 -1.21
N ASP A 684 -56.79 -27.55 -0.72
CA ASP A 684 -57.46 -27.11 0.51
C ASP A 684 -56.94 -27.81 1.80
N ASP A 685 -56.05 -28.80 1.69
CA ASP A 685 -55.54 -29.61 2.81
C ASP A 685 -54.23 -29.08 3.45
N TRP A 686 -53.70 -27.92 3.02
CA TRP A 686 -52.46 -27.33 3.58
C TRP A 686 -52.64 -26.42 4.79
N LYS A 687 -53.83 -26.40 5.41
CA LYS A 687 -54.08 -25.61 6.62
C LYS A 687 -53.26 -26.19 7.78
N SER A 688 -52.31 -25.41 8.31
CA SER A 688 -51.50 -25.81 9.45
C SER A 688 -51.77 -24.94 10.67
N GLY A 689 -51.76 -25.58 11.84
CA GLY A 689 -51.60 -24.92 13.12
C GLY A 689 -50.11 -24.79 13.45
N TYR A 690 -49.79 -23.92 14.39
CA TYR A 690 -48.40 -23.73 14.83
C TYR A 690 -48.23 -24.14 16.27
N HIS A 691 -47.08 -24.74 16.58
CA HIS A 691 -46.73 -25.13 17.93
C HIS A 691 -45.26 -24.82 18.21
N HIS A 692 -45.01 -24.11 19.29
CA HIS A 692 -43.68 -23.78 19.79
C HIS A 692 -43.45 -24.56 21.08
N ARG A 693 -42.32 -25.26 21.17
CA ARG A 693 -41.93 -26.02 22.36
C ARG A 693 -40.54 -25.58 22.81
N GLY A 694 -40.44 -25.05 24.03
CA GLY A 694 -39.18 -24.99 24.76
C GLY A 694 -39.00 -26.27 25.58
N ARG A 695 -37.80 -26.85 25.60
CA ARG A 695 -37.50 -28.09 26.35
C ARG A 695 -36.24 -27.91 27.19
N VAL A 696 -36.30 -28.35 28.44
CA VAL A 696 -35.14 -28.55 29.31
C VAL A 696 -35.10 -30.03 29.68
N GLY A 697 -34.16 -30.75 29.10
CA GLY A 697 -33.98 -32.20 29.23
C GLY A 697 -32.72 -32.58 29.99
N TYR A 698 -32.71 -33.79 30.54
CA TYR A 698 -31.53 -34.48 31.03
C TYR A 698 -31.44 -35.85 30.38
N VAL A 699 -30.29 -36.14 29.78
CA VAL A 699 -29.96 -37.45 29.21
C VAL A 699 -28.99 -38.14 30.15
N TYR A 700 -29.30 -39.39 30.51
CA TYR A 700 -28.43 -40.25 31.31
C TYR A 700 -27.94 -41.43 30.47
N GLN A 701 -26.63 -41.51 30.24
CA GLN A 701 -26.02 -42.63 29.54
C GLN A 701 -26.08 -43.90 30.40
N VAL A 702 -26.76 -44.93 29.89
CA VAL A 702 -26.78 -46.25 30.52
C VAL A 702 -25.58 -47.07 30.07
N PHE A 703 -25.31 -47.06 28.76
CA PHE A 703 -24.11 -47.64 28.13
C PHE A 703 -23.76 -46.86 26.85
N PRO A 704 -22.53 -46.97 26.31
CA PRO A 704 -22.13 -46.25 25.09
C PRO A 704 -23.13 -46.45 23.95
N GLY A 705 -23.66 -45.34 23.44
CA GLY A 705 -24.65 -45.36 22.35
C GLY A 705 -26.12 -45.36 22.79
N PHE A 706 -26.42 -45.50 24.09
CA PHE A 706 -27.79 -45.62 24.60
C PHE A 706 -27.99 -44.89 25.93
N GLY A 707 -29.05 -44.09 26.01
CA GLY A 707 -29.37 -43.26 27.16
C GLY A 707 -30.87 -43.13 27.41
N LEU A 708 -31.20 -42.71 28.63
CA LEU A 708 -32.57 -42.39 29.04
C LEU A 708 -32.72 -40.88 29.10
N SER A 709 -33.81 -40.36 28.54
CA SER A 709 -34.06 -38.92 28.43
C SER A 709 -35.33 -38.55 29.15
N VAL A 710 -35.26 -37.55 30.01
CA VAL A 710 -36.41 -37.02 30.74
C VAL A 710 -36.31 -35.51 30.84
N GLY A 711 -37.43 -34.80 30.81
CA GLY A 711 -37.37 -33.35 30.95
C GLY A 711 -38.71 -32.65 30.96
N GLY A 712 -38.65 -31.36 31.25
CA GLY A 712 -39.79 -30.45 31.22
C GLY A 712 -39.90 -29.73 29.88
N THR A 713 -41.12 -29.42 29.49
CA THR A 713 -41.43 -28.64 28.29
C THR A 713 -42.32 -27.44 28.63
N LEU A 714 -42.23 -26.40 27.82
CA LEU A 714 -43.19 -25.30 27.79
C LEU A 714 -43.73 -25.23 26.37
N ASN A 715 -45.03 -25.44 26.23
CA ASN A 715 -45.70 -25.54 24.94
C ASN A 715 -46.60 -24.31 24.73
N LEU A 716 -46.58 -23.77 23.52
CA LEU A 716 -47.47 -22.70 23.06
C LEU A 716 -47.96 -23.05 21.65
N THR A 717 -49.25 -23.28 21.49
CA THR A 717 -49.86 -23.57 20.19
C THR A 717 -50.80 -22.45 19.77
N SER A 718 -50.94 -22.26 18.46
CA SER A 718 -51.92 -21.35 17.85
C SER A 718 -52.68 -22.09 16.76
N GLU A 719 -53.91 -21.65 16.51
CA GLU A 719 -54.77 -22.27 15.50
C GLU A 719 -54.24 -22.11 14.07
N GLY A 720 -53.33 -21.16 13.82
CA GLY A 720 -52.77 -20.90 12.48
C GLY A 720 -53.88 -20.76 11.44
N TYR A 721 -53.81 -21.58 10.40
CA TYR A 721 -54.83 -21.66 9.34
C TYR A 721 -55.90 -22.75 9.57
N LEU A 722 -55.81 -23.52 10.66
CA LEU A 722 -56.75 -24.61 10.97
C LEU A 722 -58.09 -24.14 11.56
N ASN A 723 -58.18 -22.88 12.01
CA ASN A 723 -59.35 -22.30 12.69
C ASN A 723 -59.83 -23.11 13.92
N LYS A 724 -58.95 -23.95 14.50
CA LYS A 724 -59.18 -24.74 15.72
C LYS A 724 -57.86 -25.07 16.41
N LEU A 725 -57.89 -25.15 17.75
CA LEU A 725 -56.76 -25.62 18.56
C LEU A 725 -56.84 -27.15 18.75
N LEU A 726 -55.94 -27.88 18.10
CA LEU A 726 -55.90 -29.34 18.17
C LEU A 726 -55.13 -29.87 19.39
N LEU A 727 -53.98 -29.25 19.69
CA LEU A 727 -53.08 -29.74 20.74
C LEU A 727 -53.56 -29.35 22.14
N LYS A 728 -53.45 -30.29 23.07
CA LYS A 728 -53.67 -30.11 24.52
C LYS A 728 -53.04 -31.26 25.32
N PRO A 729 -52.70 -31.04 26.60
CA PRO A 729 -52.32 -32.13 27.51
C PRO A 729 -53.48 -33.10 27.74
N LEU A 730 -53.17 -34.36 28.08
CA LEU A 730 -54.20 -35.36 28.42
C LEU A 730 -54.95 -35.00 29.70
N GLY A 731 -54.25 -34.37 30.66
CA GLY A 731 -54.84 -33.78 31.85
C GLY A 731 -55.43 -32.40 31.57
N ASP A 732 -56.39 -31.98 32.37
CA ASP A 732 -57.12 -30.73 32.17
C ASP A 732 -56.37 -29.55 32.84
N TYR A 733 -55.12 -29.31 32.41
CA TYR A 733 -54.28 -28.20 32.88
C TYR A 733 -53.66 -27.45 31.68
N HIS A 734 -54.27 -26.34 31.31
CA HIS A 734 -53.79 -25.45 30.25
C HIS A 734 -54.47 -24.09 30.42
N ASP A 735 -53.99 -23.07 29.73
CA ASP A 735 -54.68 -21.80 29.64
C ASP A 735 -54.76 -21.31 28.19
N ASP A 736 -55.91 -20.75 27.84
CA ASP A 736 -56.24 -20.33 26.48
C ASP A 736 -56.11 -18.82 26.38
N VAL A 737 -55.32 -18.36 25.42
CA VAL A 737 -55.07 -16.94 25.15
C VAL A 737 -55.77 -16.57 23.85
N SER A 738 -56.47 -15.44 23.81
CA SER A 738 -57.10 -14.95 22.59
C SER A 738 -56.74 -13.48 22.33
N TYR A 739 -56.42 -13.16 21.08
CA TYR A 739 -56.12 -11.79 20.66
C TYR A 739 -56.55 -11.56 19.21
N LYS A 740 -57.43 -10.58 18.98
CA LYS A 740 -57.93 -10.15 17.64
C LYS A 740 -58.27 -11.34 16.72
N ASP A 741 -59.24 -12.14 17.18
CA ASP A 741 -59.75 -13.34 16.49
C ASP A 741 -58.77 -14.53 16.36
N HIS A 742 -57.54 -14.42 16.88
CA HIS A 742 -56.60 -15.53 16.96
C HIS A 742 -56.63 -16.21 18.32
N LYS A 743 -56.76 -17.53 18.33
CA LYS A 743 -56.70 -18.39 19.51
C LYS A 743 -55.33 -19.05 19.65
N GLY A 744 -54.83 -19.05 20.88
CA GLY A 744 -53.66 -19.80 21.30
C GLY A 744 -53.90 -20.53 22.62
N ARG A 745 -53.05 -21.49 22.91
CA ARG A 745 -53.07 -22.25 24.18
C ARG A 745 -51.66 -22.51 24.64
N TRP A 746 -51.41 -22.39 25.94
CA TRP A 746 -50.13 -22.72 26.54
C TRP A 746 -50.28 -23.65 27.74
N TRP A 747 -49.26 -24.48 27.97
CA TRP A 747 -49.18 -25.37 29.14
C TRP A 747 -47.72 -25.78 29.42
N PRO A 748 -47.35 -25.99 30.70
CA PRO A 748 -46.15 -26.73 31.04
C PRO A 748 -46.35 -28.22 30.73
N GLY A 749 -45.30 -28.93 30.34
CA GLY A 749 -45.36 -30.34 29.98
C GLY A 749 -44.11 -31.11 30.41
N PHE A 750 -44.07 -32.39 30.03
CA PHE A 750 -42.94 -33.27 30.33
C PHE A 750 -42.81 -34.36 29.27
N TYR A 751 -41.59 -34.82 29.03
CA TYR A 751 -41.33 -35.94 28.14
C TYR A 751 -40.42 -36.98 28.79
N ALA A 752 -40.54 -38.21 28.31
CA ALA A 752 -39.64 -39.30 28.60
C ALA A 752 -39.34 -40.07 27.31
N GLY A 753 -38.08 -40.44 27.09
CA GLY A 753 -37.65 -41.09 25.87
C GLY A 753 -36.37 -41.91 26.01
N LEU A 754 -36.02 -42.60 24.93
CA LEU A 754 -34.80 -43.38 24.81
C LEU A 754 -33.91 -42.71 23.77
N THR A 755 -32.70 -42.28 24.14
CA THR A 755 -31.76 -41.67 23.18
C THR A 755 -30.77 -42.72 22.70
N VAL A 756 -30.62 -42.83 21.38
CA VAL A 756 -29.67 -43.74 20.72
C VAL A 756 -28.75 -42.95 19.83
N GLY A 757 -27.44 -43.26 19.84
CA GLY A 757 -26.45 -42.65 18.97
C GLY A 757 -25.28 -42.02 19.73
N ARG A 758 -24.66 -40.99 19.15
CA ARG A 758 -23.54 -40.25 19.74
C ARG A 758 -24.06 -38.94 20.34
N PHE A 759 -23.97 -38.81 21.65
CA PHE A 759 -24.45 -37.67 22.43
C PHE A 759 -23.60 -37.52 23.69
#